data_AF-P0A8F8-F1
#
_entry.id   AF-P0A8F8-F1
#
_cell.length_a   1.000
_cell.length_b   1.000
_cell.length_c   1.000
_cell.angle_alpha   90.00
_cell.angle_beta   90.00
_cell.angle_gamma   90.00
#
_symmetry.space_group_name_H-M   'P 1'
#
loop_
_entity.id
_entity.type
_entity.pdbx_description
1 polymer ?
#
loop_
_entity_poly.entity_id
_entity_poly.type
_entity_poly.pdbx_seq_one_letter_code
_entity_poly.pdbx_strand_id
1 'polypeptide(L)'
;MSKPFKLNSAFKPSGDQPEAIRRLEEGLEDGLAHQTLLGVTGSGKTFTIANVIADLQRPTMVLAPNKTLAAQLYGEMKEFFPENAVEYFVSYYDYYQPEAYVPSSDTFIEKDASVNEHIEQMRLSATKAMLERRDVVVVASVSAIYGLGDPDLYLKMMLHLTVGMIIDQRAILRRLAELQYARNDQAFQRGTFRVRGEVIDIFPAESDDIALRVELFDEEVERLSLFDPLTGQIVSTIPRFTIYPKTHYVTPRERIVQAMEEIKEELAARRKVLLENNKLLEEQRLTQRTQFDLEMMNELGYCSGIENYSRFLSGRGPGEPPPTLFDYLPADGLLVVDESHVTIPQIGGMYRGDRARKETLVEYGFRLPSALDNRPLKFEEFEALAPQTIYVSATPGNYELEKSGGDVVDQVVRPTGLLDPIIEVRPVATQVDDLLSEIRQRAAINERVLVTTLTKRMAEDLTEYLEEHGERVRYLHSDIDTVERMEIIRDLRLGEFDVLVGINLLREGLDMPEVSLVAILDADKEGFLRSERSLIQTIGRAARNVNGKAILYGDKITPSMAKAIGETERRREKQQKYNEEHGITPQGLNKKVVDILALGQNIAKTKAKGRGKSRPIVEPDNVPMDMSPKALQQKIHELEGLMMQHAQNLEFEEAAQIRDQLHQLRELFIAAS
;
A
#
# COMPACT_ATOMS: atom_id res chain seq x y z
N MET A 1 -1.71 12.73 -30.37
CA MET A 1 -0.46 12.92 -29.60
C MET A 1 -0.77 12.62 -28.15
N SER A 2 0.01 11.79 -27.48
CA SER A 2 -0.12 11.55 -26.05
C SER A 2 0.22 12.82 -25.27
N LYS A 3 -0.48 13.07 -24.16
CA LYS A 3 -0.13 14.14 -23.23
C LYS A 3 1.25 13.82 -22.63
N PRO A 4 2.20 14.76 -22.57
CA PRO A 4 3.50 14.51 -21.96
C PRO A 4 3.44 14.61 -20.43
N PHE A 5 4.35 13.92 -19.73
CA PHE A 5 4.59 14.16 -18.31
C PHE A 5 5.04 15.60 -18.09
N LYS A 6 4.47 16.24 -17.07
CA LYS A 6 4.83 17.59 -16.63
C LYS A 6 5.16 17.56 -15.15
N LEU A 7 6.46 17.61 -14.85
CA LEU A 7 6.93 17.69 -13.47
C LEU A 7 6.62 19.07 -12.89
N ASN A 8 5.86 19.09 -11.80
CA ASN A 8 5.57 20.27 -11.00
C ASN A 8 6.33 20.15 -9.67
N SER A 9 7.24 21.07 -9.39
CA SER A 9 7.99 21.10 -8.14
C SER A 9 8.49 22.50 -7.84
N ALA A 10 8.50 22.85 -6.55
CA ALA A 10 9.16 24.07 -6.06
C ALA A 10 10.68 23.90 -5.95
N PHE A 11 11.18 22.66 -6.06
CA PHE A 11 12.58 22.31 -5.90
C PHE A 11 13.27 22.11 -7.26
N LYS A 12 14.56 22.41 -7.31
CA LYS A 12 15.44 21.99 -8.40
C LYS A 12 16.34 20.85 -7.92
N PRO A 13 16.74 19.91 -8.79
CA PRO A 13 17.71 18.87 -8.42
C PRO A 13 18.95 19.49 -7.77
N SER A 14 19.37 18.95 -6.63
CA SER A 14 20.51 19.46 -5.84
C SER A 14 21.27 18.33 -5.15
N GLY A 15 22.47 18.62 -4.63
CA GLY A 15 23.36 17.59 -4.09
C GLY A 15 23.79 16.60 -5.18
N ASP A 16 23.71 15.31 -4.89
CA ASP A 16 24.02 14.24 -5.85
C ASP A 16 22.90 14.01 -6.89
N GLN A 17 21.71 14.63 -6.73
CA GLN A 17 20.56 14.36 -7.61
C GLN A 17 20.82 14.62 -9.09
N PRO A 18 21.46 15.73 -9.53
CA PRO A 18 21.69 15.97 -10.96
C PRO A 18 22.56 14.89 -11.61
N GLU A 19 23.60 14.44 -10.91
CA GLU A 19 24.47 13.35 -11.38
C GLU A 19 23.72 12.02 -11.40
N ALA A 20 22.92 11.75 -10.37
CA ALA A 20 22.13 10.53 -10.30
C ALA A 20 21.08 10.45 -11.42
N ILE A 21 20.38 11.55 -11.71
CA ILE A 21 19.43 11.65 -12.83
C ILE A 21 20.16 11.37 -14.14
N ARG A 22 21.26 12.07 -14.42
CA ARG A 22 22.03 11.90 -15.67
C ARG A 22 22.48 10.45 -15.87
N ARG A 23 23.07 9.83 -14.86
CA ARG A 23 23.57 8.44 -14.96
C ARG A 23 22.45 7.43 -15.17
N LEU A 24 21.31 7.61 -14.51
CA LEU A 24 20.14 6.74 -14.70
C LEU A 24 19.59 6.87 -16.13
N GLU A 25 19.49 8.09 -16.65
CA GLU A 25 19.06 8.38 -18.02
C GLU A 25 20.01 7.80 -19.06
N GLU A 26 21.31 8.08 -18.95
CA GLU A 26 22.37 7.52 -19.81
C GLU A 26 22.28 5.98 -19.83
N GLY A 27 22.16 5.35 -18.66
CA GLY A 27 22.04 3.89 -18.59
C GLY A 27 20.76 3.34 -19.23
N LEU A 28 19.64 4.08 -19.19
CA LEU A 28 18.39 3.67 -19.83
C LEU A 28 18.45 3.84 -21.35
N GLU A 29 19.08 4.93 -21.83
CA GLU A 29 19.33 5.19 -23.25
C GLU A 29 20.31 4.17 -23.85
N ASP A 30 21.34 3.77 -23.09
CA ASP A 30 22.30 2.71 -23.48
C ASP A 30 21.69 1.30 -23.49
N GLY A 31 20.44 1.15 -23.02
CA GLY A 31 19.71 -0.11 -23.04
C GLY A 31 20.01 -1.03 -21.86
N LEU A 32 20.55 -0.52 -20.74
CA LEU A 32 20.74 -1.32 -19.54
C LEU A 32 19.39 -1.83 -19.03
N ALA A 33 19.28 -3.14 -18.85
CA ALA A 33 18.07 -3.77 -18.33
C ALA A 33 17.85 -3.47 -16.83
N HIS A 34 18.93 -3.31 -16.07
CA HIS A 34 18.90 -3.16 -14.63
C HIS A 34 19.86 -2.07 -14.18
N GLN A 35 19.39 -1.18 -13.31
CA GLN A 35 20.21 -0.18 -12.65
C GLN A 35 19.83 -0.08 -11.17
N THR A 36 20.79 0.30 -10.32
CA THR A 36 20.55 0.50 -8.89
C THR A 36 20.89 1.92 -8.47
N LEU A 37 19.89 2.64 -7.98
CA LEU A 37 20.05 3.91 -7.28
C LEU A 37 20.32 3.64 -5.80
N LEU A 38 21.60 3.79 -5.41
CA LEU A 38 22.04 3.73 -4.02
C LEU A 38 21.73 5.08 -3.34
N GLY A 39 20.47 5.30 -3.03
CA GLY A 39 19.97 6.54 -2.44
C GLY A 39 19.84 6.44 -0.92
N VAL A 40 20.49 7.32 -0.16
CA VAL A 40 20.35 7.36 1.30
C VAL A 40 19.00 7.95 1.71
N THR A 41 18.53 7.64 2.92
CA THR A 41 17.31 8.24 3.48
C THR A 41 17.42 9.76 3.54
N GLY A 42 16.39 10.46 3.04
CA GLY A 42 16.34 11.92 3.01
C GLY A 42 17.08 12.58 1.83
N SER A 43 17.68 11.81 0.93
CA SER A 43 18.33 12.35 -0.28
C SER A 43 17.36 12.76 -1.39
N GLY A 44 16.05 12.54 -1.23
CA GLY A 44 15.03 12.87 -2.23
C GLY A 44 14.94 11.87 -3.39
N LYS A 45 15.06 10.57 -3.11
CA LYS A 45 15.00 9.46 -4.10
C LYS A 45 13.77 9.55 -5.00
N THR A 46 12.57 9.79 -4.42
CA THR A 46 11.33 9.95 -5.20
C THR A 46 11.42 11.09 -6.21
N PHE A 47 12.03 12.22 -5.83
CA PHE A 47 12.18 13.36 -6.72
C PHE A 47 13.18 13.08 -7.84
N THR A 48 14.28 12.37 -7.56
CA THR A 48 15.20 11.87 -8.60
C THR A 48 14.44 11.03 -9.63
N ILE A 49 13.66 10.04 -9.17
CA ILE A 49 12.86 9.18 -10.06
C ILE A 49 11.81 9.99 -10.83
N ALA A 50 11.17 10.99 -10.20
CA ALA A 50 10.21 11.86 -10.89
C ALA A 50 10.86 12.67 -12.03
N ASN A 51 12.10 13.13 -11.88
CA ASN A 51 12.82 13.77 -13.00
C ASN A 51 13.06 12.76 -14.12
N VAL A 52 13.60 11.58 -13.80
CA VAL A 52 13.83 10.50 -14.79
C VAL A 52 12.54 10.13 -15.56
N ILE A 53 11.40 10.02 -14.88
CA ILE A 53 10.10 9.75 -15.53
C ILE A 53 9.69 10.92 -16.46
N ALA A 54 9.86 12.15 -15.99
CA ALA A 54 9.52 13.35 -16.76
C ALA A 54 10.38 13.50 -18.01
N ASP A 55 11.65 13.13 -17.96
CA ASP A 55 12.56 13.28 -19.08
C ASP A 55 12.40 12.13 -20.10
N LEU A 56 12.20 10.88 -19.63
CA LEU A 56 12.03 9.72 -20.51
C LEU A 56 10.67 9.61 -21.19
N GLN A 57 9.61 10.18 -20.61
CA GLN A 57 8.26 10.17 -21.20
C GLN A 57 7.67 8.75 -21.42
N ARG A 58 7.88 7.84 -20.46
CA ARG A 58 7.46 6.43 -20.50
C ARG A 58 6.47 6.08 -19.38
N PRO A 59 5.42 5.26 -19.65
CA PRO A 59 4.58 4.70 -18.61
C PRO A 59 5.45 4.00 -17.55
N THR A 60 5.24 4.34 -16.28
CA THR A 60 6.11 3.85 -15.21
C THR A 60 5.29 3.16 -14.13
N MET A 61 5.73 1.98 -13.69
CA MET A 61 5.18 1.29 -12.53
C MET A 61 6.18 1.39 -11.37
N VAL A 62 5.71 1.86 -10.21
CA VAL A 62 6.52 1.97 -8.99
C VAL A 62 6.03 0.93 -7.98
N LEU A 63 6.83 -0.10 -7.72
CA LEU A 63 6.54 -1.13 -6.72
C LEU A 63 7.05 -0.73 -5.34
N ALA A 64 6.17 -0.82 -4.35
CA ALA A 64 6.48 -0.60 -2.94
C ALA A 64 6.18 -1.86 -2.09
N PRO A 65 6.93 -2.11 -1.00
CA PRO A 65 6.82 -3.33 -0.20
C PRO A 65 5.56 -3.38 0.68
N ASN A 66 4.93 -2.24 0.97
CA ASN A 66 3.77 -2.15 1.83
C ASN A 66 2.82 -1.01 1.42
N LYS A 67 1.55 -1.09 1.89
CA LYS A 67 0.49 -0.12 1.54
C LYS A 67 0.80 1.30 2.03
N THR A 68 1.48 1.45 3.16
CA THR A 68 1.80 2.77 3.74
C THR A 68 2.79 3.53 2.86
N LEU A 69 3.89 2.88 2.46
CA LEU A 69 4.87 3.48 1.55
C LEU A 69 4.28 3.71 0.16
N ALA A 70 3.46 2.77 -0.34
CA ALA A 70 2.74 2.94 -1.59
C ALA A 70 1.84 4.21 -1.56
N ALA A 71 1.10 4.43 -0.46
CA ALA A 71 0.27 5.63 -0.32
C ALA A 71 1.10 6.93 -0.23
N GLN A 72 2.26 6.90 0.45
CA GLN A 72 3.19 8.04 0.49
C GLN A 72 3.72 8.37 -0.90
N LEU A 73 4.23 7.37 -1.63
CA LEU A 73 4.73 7.54 -3.00
C LEU A 73 3.62 8.00 -3.95
N TYR A 74 2.39 7.50 -3.81
CA TYR A 74 1.25 7.95 -4.59
C TYR A 74 0.94 9.43 -4.34
N GLY A 75 0.96 9.88 -3.08
CA GLY A 75 0.80 11.29 -2.72
C GLY A 75 1.90 12.16 -3.31
N GLU A 76 3.17 11.77 -3.16
CA GLU A 76 4.32 12.49 -3.73
C GLU A 76 4.24 12.56 -5.26
N MET A 77 3.94 11.44 -5.93
CA MET A 77 3.81 11.41 -7.40
C MET A 77 2.63 12.24 -7.89
N LYS A 78 1.49 12.27 -7.17
CA LYS A 78 0.35 13.16 -7.49
C LYS A 78 0.75 14.64 -7.40
N GLU A 79 1.54 15.02 -6.41
CA GLU A 79 2.06 16.39 -6.28
C GLU A 79 3.05 16.73 -7.40
N PHE A 80 3.92 15.78 -7.78
CA PHE A 80 4.87 15.95 -8.88
C PHE A 80 4.21 15.96 -10.25
N PHE A 81 3.12 15.22 -10.47
CA PHE A 81 2.46 15.09 -11.76
C PHE A 81 0.95 15.35 -11.69
N PRO A 82 0.51 16.55 -11.24
CA PRO A 82 -0.91 16.85 -11.02
C PRO A 82 -1.72 16.90 -12.33
N GLU A 83 -1.05 17.02 -13.47
CA GLU A 83 -1.66 17.03 -14.79
C GLU A 83 -1.69 15.64 -15.47
N ASN A 84 -1.01 14.64 -14.93
CA ASN A 84 -0.87 13.32 -15.55
C ASN A 84 -1.64 12.25 -14.76
N ALA A 85 -1.72 11.03 -15.30
CA ALA A 85 -2.43 9.94 -14.63
C ALA A 85 -1.52 9.28 -13.60
N VAL A 86 -1.60 9.76 -12.36
CA VAL A 86 -0.99 9.07 -11.21
C VAL A 86 -2.05 8.20 -10.56
N GLU A 87 -1.82 6.90 -10.59
CA GLU A 87 -2.78 5.86 -10.23
C GLU A 87 -2.24 4.99 -9.09
N TYR A 88 -3.16 4.32 -8.40
CA TYR A 88 -2.86 3.53 -7.20
C TYR A 88 -3.35 2.09 -7.33
N PHE A 89 -2.47 1.12 -7.13
CA PHE A 89 -2.78 -0.30 -7.33
C PHE A 89 -2.29 -1.18 -6.18
N VAL A 90 -3.12 -1.33 -5.16
CA VAL A 90 -2.85 -2.21 -4.01
C VAL A 90 -4.01 -3.19 -3.82
N SER A 91 -3.86 -4.13 -2.89
CA SER A 91 -4.99 -4.98 -2.49
C SER A 91 -6.15 -4.12 -2.00
N TYR A 92 -7.29 -4.25 -2.69
CA TYR A 92 -8.59 -3.68 -2.34
C TYR A 92 -9.25 -4.31 -1.11
N TYR A 93 -8.61 -5.26 -0.44
CA TYR A 93 -9.15 -5.80 0.80
C TYR A 93 -8.67 -4.94 1.98
N ASP A 94 -9.62 -4.43 2.77
CA ASP A 94 -9.34 -3.82 4.08
C ASP A 94 -8.94 -4.92 5.08
N TYR A 95 -9.69 -6.02 5.06
CA TYR A 95 -9.39 -7.26 5.76
C TYR A 95 -9.51 -8.43 4.78
N TYR A 96 -8.60 -9.41 4.89
CA TYR A 96 -8.59 -10.58 4.05
C TYR A 96 -8.11 -11.80 4.81
N GLN A 97 -9.03 -12.73 5.06
CA GLN A 97 -8.74 -14.09 5.48
C GLN A 97 -8.83 -15.01 4.25
N PRO A 98 -7.71 -15.60 3.80
CA PRO A 98 -7.77 -16.53 2.69
C PRO A 98 -8.47 -17.83 3.06
N GLU A 99 -9.05 -18.47 2.05
CA GLU A 99 -9.48 -19.86 2.14
C GLU A 99 -8.28 -20.75 2.49
N ALA A 100 -8.42 -21.55 3.55
CA ALA A 100 -7.38 -22.45 4.00
C ALA A 100 -7.98 -23.67 4.68
N TYR A 101 -7.22 -24.76 4.71
CA TYR A 101 -7.55 -25.95 5.48
C TYR A 101 -6.36 -26.29 6.38
N VAL A 102 -6.62 -26.53 7.67
CA VAL A 102 -5.62 -26.88 8.67
C VAL A 102 -5.77 -28.35 9.01
N PRO A 103 -4.96 -29.26 8.44
CA PRO A 103 -5.17 -30.71 8.60
C PRO A 103 -5.04 -31.18 10.05
N SER A 104 -4.21 -30.53 10.87
CA SER A 104 -3.99 -30.92 12.26
C SER A 104 -5.21 -30.75 13.16
N SER A 105 -6.11 -29.83 12.82
CA SER A 105 -7.35 -29.56 13.58
C SER A 105 -8.62 -29.86 12.78
N ASP A 106 -8.49 -30.46 11.59
CA ASP A 106 -9.57 -30.69 10.62
C ASP A 106 -10.48 -29.46 10.44
N THR A 107 -9.87 -28.28 10.36
CA THR A 107 -10.60 -27.00 10.33
C THR A 107 -10.51 -26.38 8.94
N PHE A 108 -11.65 -26.20 8.29
CA PHE A 108 -11.78 -25.39 7.09
C PHE A 108 -12.03 -23.94 7.49
N ILE A 109 -11.21 -23.03 6.97
CA ILE A 109 -11.32 -21.59 7.16
C ILE A 109 -11.89 -21.03 5.86
N GLU A 110 -13.11 -20.51 5.93
CA GLU A 110 -13.74 -19.89 4.76
C GLU A 110 -13.02 -18.60 4.36
N LYS A 111 -13.14 -18.24 3.08
CA LYS A 111 -12.71 -16.93 2.61
C LYS A 111 -13.63 -15.89 3.25
N ASP A 112 -13.05 -15.00 4.04
CA ASP A 112 -13.75 -13.84 4.60
C ASP A 112 -12.96 -12.58 4.25
N ALA A 113 -13.64 -11.57 3.72
CA ALA A 113 -12.98 -10.39 3.20
C ALA A 113 -13.92 -9.18 3.17
N SER A 114 -13.37 -8.01 3.50
CA SER A 114 -14.01 -6.72 3.31
C SER A 114 -13.36 -5.99 2.14
N VAL A 115 -14.15 -5.66 1.11
CA VAL A 115 -13.67 -4.92 -0.06
C VAL A 115 -13.81 -3.43 0.17
N ASN A 116 -12.73 -2.71 -0.04
CA ASN A 116 -12.69 -1.27 -0.10
C ASN A 116 -13.06 -0.81 -1.52
N GLU A 117 -14.30 -0.36 -1.70
CA GLU A 117 -14.83 0.07 -3.01
C GLU A 117 -13.98 1.18 -3.65
N HIS A 118 -13.36 2.05 -2.85
CA HIS A 118 -12.53 3.13 -3.37
C HIS A 118 -11.20 2.60 -3.93
N ILE A 119 -10.56 1.66 -3.24
CA ILE A 119 -9.35 1.01 -3.76
C ILE A 119 -9.71 0.16 -5.00
N GLU A 120 -10.86 -0.50 -5.03
CA GLU A 120 -11.34 -1.21 -6.23
C GLU A 120 -11.46 -0.26 -7.44
N GLN A 121 -12.10 0.90 -7.25
CA GLN A 121 -12.19 1.95 -8.26
C GLN A 121 -10.80 2.41 -8.73
N MET A 122 -9.87 2.67 -7.80
CA MET A 122 -8.49 3.06 -8.13
C MET A 122 -7.76 1.99 -8.94
N ARG A 123 -7.97 0.70 -8.64
CA ARG A 123 -7.39 -0.39 -9.42
C ARG A 123 -7.92 -0.44 -10.85
N LEU A 124 -9.23 -0.24 -11.03
CA LEU A 124 -9.85 -0.16 -12.36
C LEU A 124 -9.32 1.07 -13.13
N SER A 125 -9.20 2.22 -12.45
CA SER A 125 -8.61 3.44 -12.99
C SER A 125 -7.17 3.21 -13.47
N ALA A 126 -6.35 2.54 -12.67
CA ALA A 126 -4.97 2.19 -13.03
C ALA A 126 -4.89 1.34 -14.31
N THR A 127 -5.69 0.27 -14.40
CA THR A 127 -5.71 -0.58 -15.60
C THR A 127 -6.23 0.16 -16.83
N LYS A 128 -7.24 1.01 -16.68
CA LYS A 128 -7.75 1.86 -17.77
C LYS A 128 -6.68 2.86 -18.23
N ALA A 129 -6.03 3.54 -17.30
CA ALA A 129 -5.02 4.55 -17.61
C ALA A 129 -3.88 3.94 -18.43
N MET A 130 -3.36 2.78 -18.02
CA MET A 130 -2.31 2.06 -18.76
C MET A 130 -2.70 1.71 -20.20
N LEU A 131 -4.00 1.48 -20.47
CA LEU A 131 -4.51 1.15 -21.80
C LEU A 131 -4.82 2.39 -22.67
N GLU A 132 -5.24 3.51 -22.07
CA GLU A 132 -5.73 4.69 -22.81
C GLU A 132 -4.66 5.76 -23.08
N ARG A 133 -3.63 5.86 -22.23
CA ARG A 133 -2.66 6.97 -22.29
C ARG A 133 -1.26 6.53 -21.89
N ARG A 134 -0.27 7.34 -22.27
CA ARG A 134 1.15 7.06 -22.01
C ARG A 134 1.72 7.76 -20.78
N ASP A 135 1.14 8.87 -20.37
CA ASP A 135 1.58 9.64 -19.21
C ASP A 135 0.97 9.10 -17.92
N VAL A 136 1.29 7.84 -17.62
CA VAL A 136 0.79 7.08 -16.46
C VAL A 136 1.94 6.71 -15.52
N VAL A 137 1.77 7.03 -14.24
CA VAL A 137 2.57 6.45 -13.16
C VAL A 137 1.63 5.63 -12.28
N VAL A 138 1.84 4.32 -12.21
CA VAL A 138 1.08 3.45 -11.30
C VAL A 138 1.94 3.10 -10.10
N VAL A 139 1.53 3.56 -8.93
CA VAL A 139 2.15 3.14 -7.66
C VAL A 139 1.44 1.90 -7.15
N ALA A 140 2.16 0.79 -7.06
CA ALA A 140 1.60 -0.52 -6.78
C ALA A 140 2.31 -1.23 -5.63
N SER A 141 1.61 -2.15 -4.97
CA SER A 141 2.25 -3.14 -4.09
C SER A 141 2.53 -4.43 -4.85
N VAL A 142 2.99 -5.48 -4.16
CA VAL A 142 3.03 -6.86 -4.72
C VAL A 142 1.68 -7.35 -5.24
N SER A 143 0.57 -6.62 -5.05
CA SER A 143 -0.66 -6.90 -5.79
C SER A 143 -0.48 -6.86 -7.31
N ALA A 144 0.54 -6.17 -7.84
CA ALA A 144 0.84 -6.12 -9.27
C ALA A 144 1.21 -7.47 -9.88
N ILE A 145 1.74 -8.41 -9.08
CA ILE A 145 2.12 -9.77 -9.53
C ILE A 145 1.00 -10.80 -9.34
N TYR A 146 -0.18 -10.39 -8.84
CA TYR A 146 -1.35 -11.27 -8.69
C TYR A 146 -2.22 -11.25 -9.95
N GLY A 147 -2.98 -12.35 -10.11
CA GLY A 147 -3.90 -12.53 -11.23
C GLY A 147 -4.88 -11.37 -11.42
N LEU A 148 -5.07 -11.00 -12.69
CA LEU A 148 -6.11 -10.14 -13.24
C LEU A 148 -6.75 -10.85 -14.43
N GLY A 149 -7.84 -10.30 -14.96
CA GLY A 149 -8.30 -10.74 -16.27
C GLY A 149 -7.33 -10.35 -17.36
N ASP A 150 -7.35 -11.15 -18.42
CA ASP A 150 -6.57 -10.92 -19.62
C ASP A 150 -6.93 -9.56 -20.24
N PRO A 151 -5.95 -8.70 -20.58
CA PRO A 151 -6.21 -7.37 -21.09
C PRO A 151 -6.98 -7.38 -22.42
N ASP A 152 -6.73 -8.35 -23.31
CA ASP A 152 -7.44 -8.43 -24.59
C ASP A 152 -8.90 -8.86 -24.39
N LEU A 153 -9.16 -9.81 -23.47
CA LEU A 153 -10.52 -10.18 -23.10
C LEU A 153 -11.25 -9.02 -22.40
N TYR A 154 -10.56 -8.30 -21.53
CA TYR A 154 -11.09 -7.12 -20.84
C TYR A 154 -11.48 -6.02 -21.84
N LEU A 155 -10.62 -5.73 -22.81
CA LEU A 155 -10.88 -4.77 -23.89
C LEU A 155 -12.07 -5.20 -24.77
N LYS A 156 -12.21 -6.49 -25.10
CA LYS A 156 -13.36 -7.02 -25.88
C LYS A 156 -14.71 -6.84 -25.17
N MET A 157 -14.70 -6.69 -23.84
CA MET A 157 -15.91 -6.50 -23.07
C MET A 157 -16.42 -5.06 -23.08
N MET A 158 -15.58 -4.07 -23.42
CA MET A 158 -15.95 -2.66 -23.39
C MET A 158 -17.24 -2.35 -24.18
N LEU A 159 -17.96 -1.32 -23.72
CA LEU A 159 -19.09 -0.73 -24.45
C LEU A 159 -18.67 0.66 -24.96
N HIS A 160 -18.55 0.77 -26.27
CA HIS A 160 -18.29 2.05 -26.94
C HIS A 160 -19.61 2.70 -27.34
N LEU A 161 -19.79 3.95 -26.94
CA LEU A 161 -20.93 4.79 -27.35
C LEU A 161 -20.40 6.01 -28.09
N THR A 162 -21.02 6.35 -29.20
CA THR A 162 -20.69 7.53 -30.01
C THR A 162 -22.00 8.21 -30.41
N VAL A 163 -22.02 9.55 -30.41
CA VAL A 163 -23.17 10.31 -30.91
C VAL A 163 -23.46 9.95 -32.37
N GLY A 164 -24.72 9.65 -32.68
CA GLY A 164 -25.18 9.13 -33.97
C GLY A 164 -25.11 7.60 -34.13
N MET A 165 -24.67 6.87 -33.09
CA MET A 165 -24.69 5.40 -33.10
C MET A 165 -26.14 4.91 -33.05
N ILE A 166 -26.49 4.02 -33.99
CA ILE A 166 -27.78 3.32 -33.98
C ILE A 166 -27.69 2.12 -33.04
N ILE A 167 -28.32 2.22 -31.87
CA ILE A 167 -28.39 1.19 -30.84
C ILE A 167 -29.63 1.41 -29.97
N ASP A 168 -30.43 0.36 -29.80
CA ASP A 168 -31.62 0.43 -28.96
C ASP A 168 -31.26 0.46 -27.46
N GLN A 169 -32.16 1.01 -26.64
CA GLN A 169 -31.99 1.09 -25.19
C GLN A 169 -31.70 -0.29 -24.56
N ARG A 170 -32.44 -1.34 -24.93
CA ARG A 170 -32.33 -2.67 -24.31
C ARG A 170 -30.99 -3.32 -24.60
N ALA A 171 -30.39 -3.06 -25.75
CA ALA A 171 -29.06 -3.52 -26.13
C ALA A 171 -27.99 -2.88 -25.22
N ILE A 172 -28.09 -1.57 -24.96
CA ILE A 172 -27.22 -0.87 -23.99
C ILE A 172 -27.37 -1.50 -22.60
N LEU A 173 -28.61 -1.69 -22.11
CA LEU A 173 -28.85 -2.24 -20.77
C LEU A 173 -28.32 -3.68 -20.64
N ARG A 174 -28.50 -4.52 -21.67
CA ARG A 174 -27.97 -5.89 -21.69
C ARG A 174 -26.44 -5.88 -21.64
N ARG A 175 -25.80 -5.02 -22.43
CA ARG A 175 -24.35 -4.91 -22.44
C ARG A 175 -23.81 -4.41 -21.10
N LEU A 176 -24.49 -3.47 -20.44
CA LEU A 176 -24.14 -3.04 -19.08
C LEU A 176 -24.23 -4.18 -18.06
N ALA A 177 -25.25 -5.04 -18.16
CA ALA A 177 -25.38 -6.22 -17.30
C ALA A 177 -24.24 -7.23 -17.55
N GLU A 178 -23.85 -7.46 -18.81
CA GLU A 178 -22.67 -8.28 -19.17
C GLU A 178 -21.38 -7.72 -18.56
N LEU A 179 -21.25 -6.38 -18.52
CA LEU A 179 -20.17 -5.65 -17.87
C LEU A 179 -20.24 -5.67 -16.32
N GLN A 180 -21.19 -6.41 -15.74
CA GLN A 180 -21.45 -6.54 -14.31
C GLN A 180 -21.97 -5.26 -13.63
N TYR A 181 -22.53 -4.33 -14.39
CA TYR A 181 -23.24 -3.18 -13.80
C TYR A 181 -24.62 -3.60 -13.32
N ALA A 182 -25.03 -3.08 -12.16
CA ALA A 182 -26.35 -3.31 -11.61
C ALA A 182 -27.31 -2.16 -11.97
N ARG A 183 -28.57 -2.48 -12.29
CA ARG A 183 -29.61 -1.46 -12.37
C ARG A 183 -29.98 -1.01 -10.97
N ASN A 184 -29.84 0.28 -10.66
CA ASN A 184 -30.27 0.85 -9.39
C ASN A 184 -30.85 2.25 -9.57
N ASP A 185 -32.17 2.31 -9.71
CA ASP A 185 -32.88 3.58 -9.93
C ASP A 185 -32.98 4.43 -8.64
N GLN A 186 -32.80 3.82 -7.46
CA GLN A 186 -32.92 4.49 -6.15
C GLN A 186 -31.59 5.04 -5.65
N ALA A 187 -30.55 4.19 -5.60
CA ALA A 187 -29.21 4.54 -5.15
C ALA A 187 -28.24 4.49 -6.34
N PHE A 188 -28.07 5.64 -6.99
CA PHE A 188 -27.13 5.78 -8.10
C PHE A 188 -25.70 5.91 -7.56
N GLN A 189 -24.91 4.85 -7.72
CA GLN A 189 -23.58 4.67 -7.15
C GLN A 189 -22.65 4.10 -8.23
N ARG A 190 -21.34 4.08 -7.97
CA ARG A 190 -20.36 3.52 -8.92
C ARG A 190 -20.70 2.08 -9.30
N GLY A 191 -20.53 1.74 -10.58
CA GLY A 191 -20.87 0.42 -11.09
C GLY A 191 -22.39 0.17 -11.20
N THR A 192 -23.22 1.21 -11.16
CA THR A 192 -24.66 1.10 -11.39
C THR A 192 -25.14 1.99 -12.55
N PHE A 193 -26.30 1.66 -13.09
CA PHE A 193 -27.02 2.48 -14.06
C PHE A 193 -28.48 2.65 -13.65
N ARG A 194 -29.11 3.72 -14.14
CA ARG A 194 -30.54 4.00 -13.97
C ARG A 194 -31.16 4.47 -15.27
N VAL A 195 -32.47 4.24 -15.43
CA VAL A 195 -33.18 4.54 -16.68
C VAL A 195 -34.36 5.46 -16.40
N ARG A 196 -34.48 6.56 -17.15
CA ARG A 196 -35.57 7.54 -17.07
C ARG A 196 -36.06 7.90 -18.47
N GLY A 197 -37.02 7.14 -19.00
CA GLY A 197 -37.46 7.30 -20.39
C GLY A 197 -36.31 6.95 -21.33
N GLU A 198 -35.96 7.87 -22.24
CA GLU A 198 -34.85 7.74 -23.19
C GLU A 198 -33.48 8.13 -22.62
N VAL A 199 -33.42 8.44 -21.33
CA VAL A 199 -32.18 8.81 -20.65
C VAL A 199 -31.65 7.64 -19.83
N ILE A 200 -30.41 7.23 -20.11
CA ILE A 200 -29.67 6.23 -19.36
C ILE A 200 -28.52 6.94 -18.64
N ASP A 201 -28.58 7.01 -17.32
CA ASP A 201 -27.45 7.47 -16.51
C ASP A 201 -26.64 6.24 -16.08
N ILE A 202 -25.33 6.28 -16.29
CA ILE A 202 -24.38 5.20 -16.00
C ILE A 202 -23.27 5.80 -15.15
N PHE A 203 -22.95 5.20 -14.01
CA PHE A 203 -21.80 5.61 -13.21
C PHE A 203 -20.67 4.61 -13.40
N PRO A 204 -19.66 4.92 -14.25
CA PRO A 204 -18.55 4.02 -14.53
C PRO A 204 -17.84 3.57 -13.25
N ALA A 205 -17.50 2.28 -13.15
CA ALA A 205 -16.88 1.70 -11.97
C ALA A 205 -15.48 2.25 -11.68
N GLU A 206 -14.79 2.70 -12.72
CA GLU A 206 -13.45 3.26 -12.65
C GLU A 206 -13.43 4.78 -12.46
N SER A 207 -14.57 5.47 -12.57
CA SER A 207 -14.62 6.92 -12.34
C SER A 207 -14.67 7.23 -10.85
N ASP A 208 -13.89 8.22 -10.45
CA ASP A 208 -13.91 8.79 -9.10
C ASP A 208 -15.20 9.56 -8.82
N ASP A 209 -15.63 10.47 -9.70
CA ASP A 209 -16.73 11.40 -9.40
C ASP A 209 -17.60 11.87 -10.60
N ILE A 210 -17.41 11.32 -11.80
CA ILE A 210 -18.17 11.69 -13.01
C ILE A 210 -19.00 10.51 -13.50
N ALA A 211 -20.29 10.76 -13.76
CA ALA A 211 -21.18 9.82 -14.41
C ALA A 211 -21.41 10.20 -15.89
N LEU A 212 -21.79 9.22 -16.69
CA LEU A 212 -22.20 9.38 -18.08
C LEU A 212 -23.72 9.39 -18.19
N ARG A 213 -24.25 10.39 -18.89
CA ARG A 213 -25.64 10.44 -19.34
C ARG A 213 -25.69 10.16 -20.84
N VAL A 214 -26.47 9.15 -21.21
CA VAL A 214 -26.77 8.77 -22.60
C VAL A 214 -28.21 9.17 -22.87
N GLU A 215 -28.43 10.09 -23.81
CA GLU A 215 -29.75 10.49 -24.27
C GLU A 215 -29.98 9.86 -25.65
N LEU A 216 -31.06 9.08 -25.76
CA LEU A 216 -31.48 8.45 -27.00
C LEU A 216 -32.63 9.24 -27.65
N PHE A 217 -32.66 9.21 -28.97
CA PHE A 217 -33.82 9.56 -29.77
C PHE A 217 -34.19 8.35 -30.61
N ASP A 218 -35.28 7.67 -30.26
CA ASP A 218 -35.64 6.33 -30.75
C ASP A 218 -34.48 5.31 -30.57
N GLU A 219 -33.82 4.93 -31.66
CA GLU A 219 -32.70 3.98 -31.66
C GLU A 219 -31.35 4.66 -31.92
N GLU A 220 -31.26 5.98 -31.77
CA GLU A 220 -30.03 6.75 -32.02
C GLU A 220 -29.51 7.42 -30.74
N VAL A 221 -28.19 7.34 -30.50
CA VAL A 221 -27.53 8.13 -29.44
C VAL A 221 -27.47 9.60 -29.86
N GLU A 222 -28.41 10.41 -29.36
CA GLU A 222 -28.50 11.84 -29.65
C GLU A 222 -27.41 12.64 -28.93
N ARG A 223 -27.15 12.29 -27.65
CA ARG A 223 -26.21 13.07 -26.83
C ARG A 223 -25.54 12.23 -25.75
N LEU A 224 -24.25 12.49 -25.56
CA LEU A 224 -23.45 11.97 -24.45
C LEU A 224 -22.97 13.14 -23.58
N SER A 225 -23.33 13.13 -22.30
CA SER A 225 -22.94 14.19 -21.35
C SER A 225 -22.29 13.60 -20.11
N LEU A 226 -21.16 14.18 -19.71
CA LEU A 226 -20.53 13.92 -18.43
C LEU A 226 -21.16 14.81 -17.38
N PHE A 227 -21.56 14.25 -16.23
CA PHE A 227 -22.24 15.00 -15.18
C PHE A 227 -21.83 14.54 -13.78
N ASP A 228 -22.00 15.42 -12.80
CA ASP A 228 -21.78 15.11 -11.39
C ASP A 228 -22.97 14.27 -10.86
N PRO A 229 -22.77 13.02 -10.38
CA PRO A 229 -23.85 12.12 -9.98
C PRO A 229 -24.62 12.59 -8.75
N LEU A 230 -24.02 13.44 -7.91
CA LEU A 230 -24.62 13.98 -6.70
C LEU A 230 -25.53 15.18 -7.00
N THR A 231 -25.07 16.10 -7.86
CA THR A 231 -25.80 17.35 -8.16
C THR A 231 -26.64 17.28 -9.43
N GLY A 232 -26.33 16.37 -10.35
CA GLY A 232 -26.92 16.31 -11.69
C GLY A 232 -26.38 17.37 -12.66
N GLN A 233 -25.42 18.21 -12.25
CA GLN A 233 -24.85 19.25 -13.10
C GLN A 233 -24.03 18.63 -14.24
N ILE A 234 -24.34 19.01 -15.47
CA ILE A 234 -23.56 18.62 -16.64
C ILE A 234 -22.21 19.37 -16.60
N VAL A 235 -21.13 18.60 -16.62
CA VAL A 235 -19.74 19.09 -16.66
C VAL A 235 -19.34 19.40 -18.10
N SER A 236 -19.61 18.48 -19.03
CA SER A 236 -19.33 18.65 -20.45
C SER A 236 -20.17 17.71 -21.32
N THR A 237 -20.31 18.04 -22.61
CA THR A 237 -20.87 17.13 -23.62
C THR A 237 -19.72 16.62 -24.49
N ILE A 238 -19.72 15.32 -24.79
CA ILE A 238 -18.63 14.63 -25.46
C ILE A 238 -19.15 13.85 -26.69
N PRO A 239 -18.33 13.65 -27.73
CA PRO A 239 -18.76 12.95 -28.94
C PRO A 239 -18.78 11.43 -28.80
N ARG A 240 -17.96 10.87 -27.89
CA ARG A 240 -17.83 9.43 -27.67
C ARG A 240 -17.40 9.14 -26.24
N PHE A 241 -17.78 7.98 -25.71
CA PHE A 241 -17.37 7.48 -24.41
C PHE A 241 -17.24 5.96 -24.42
N THR A 242 -16.29 5.43 -23.65
CA THR A 242 -16.08 3.98 -23.47
C THR A 242 -16.37 3.61 -22.03
N ILE A 243 -17.24 2.62 -21.83
CA ILE A 243 -17.58 2.09 -20.51
C ILE A 243 -16.82 0.77 -20.32
N TYR A 244 -16.06 0.70 -19.23
CA TYR A 244 -15.25 -0.45 -18.87
C TYR A 244 -15.99 -1.41 -17.93
N PRO A 245 -15.66 -2.71 -17.91
CA PRO A 245 -16.24 -3.68 -16.98
C PRO A 245 -16.03 -3.30 -15.51
N LYS A 246 -17.02 -3.61 -14.66
CA LYS A 246 -16.97 -3.35 -13.21
C LYS A 246 -15.87 -4.14 -12.49
N THR A 247 -15.41 -5.26 -13.05
CA THR A 247 -14.38 -6.11 -12.44
C THR A 247 -13.37 -6.58 -13.49
N HIS A 248 -12.14 -6.83 -13.07
CA HIS A 248 -11.09 -7.35 -13.95
C HIS A 248 -11.39 -8.77 -14.45
N TYR A 249 -12.23 -9.55 -13.78
CA TYR A 249 -12.48 -10.96 -14.13
C TYR A 249 -13.65 -11.18 -15.12
N VAL A 250 -14.20 -10.12 -15.70
CA VAL A 250 -15.26 -10.26 -16.72
C VAL A 250 -14.68 -10.90 -17.97
N THR A 251 -15.34 -11.95 -18.46
CA THR A 251 -14.96 -12.65 -19.70
C THR A 251 -16.18 -12.82 -20.62
N PRO A 252 -15.98 -12.88 -21.95
CA PRO A 252 -17.08 -13.13 -22.89
C PRO A 252 -17.77 -14.48 -22.63
N ARG A 253 -19.09 -14.53 -22.86
CA ARG A 253 -19.91 -15.76 -22.64
C ARG A 253 -19.35 -16.99 -23.35
N GLU A 254 -18.83 -16.83 -24.56
CA GLU A 254 -18.20 -17.91 -25.32
C GLU A 254 -17.03 -18.55 -24.58
N ARG A 255 -16.20 -17.73 -23.90
CA ARG A 255 -15.08 -18.22 -23.10
C ARG A 255 -15.55 -18.91 -21.83
N ILE A 256 -16.61 -18.41 -21.18
CA ILE A 256 -17.20 -19.06 -20.00
C ILE A 256 -17.70 -20.46 -20.34
N VAL A 257 -18.41 -20.63 -21.46
CA VAL A 257 -18.91 -21.94 -21.91
C VAL A 257 -17.76 -22.91 -22.20
N GLN A 258 -16.70 -22.45 -22.87
CA GLN A 258 -15.51 -23.26 -23.10
C GLN A 258 -14.82 -23.67 -21.78
N ALA A 259 -14.62 -22.70 -20.87
CA ALA A 259 -14.03 -22.94 -19.57
C ALA A 259 -14.82 -23.97 -18.76
N MET A 260 -16.15 -23.93 -18.81
CA MET A 260 -17.00 -24.92 -18.12
C MET A 260 -16.78 -26.35 -18.62
N GLU A 261 -16.60 -26.55 -19.93
CA GLU A 261 -16.29 -27.89 -20.48
C GLU A 261 -14.90 -28.35 -20.03
N GLU A 262 -13.89 -27.47 -20.09
CA GLU A 262 -12.53 -27.76 -19.61
C GLU A 262 -12.51 -28.10 -18.09
N ILE A 263 -13.31 -27.41 -17.28
CA ILE A 263 -13.48 -27.68 -15.83
C ILE A 263 -14.11 -29.06 -15.60
N LYS A 264 -15.14 -29.43 -16.37
CA LYS A 264 -15.79 -30.76 -16.25
C LYS A 264 -14.81 -31.88 -16.57
N GLU A 265 -13.95 -31.70 -17.58
CA GLU A 265 -12.91 -32.67 -17.94
C GLU A 265 -11.89 -32.85 -16.80
N GLU A 266 -11.38 -31.76 -16.22
CA GLU A 266 -10.45 -31.83 -15.08
C GLU A 266 -11.10 -32.45 -13.85
N LEU A 267 -12.36 -32.11 -13.57
CA LEU A 267 -13.13 -32.71 -12.48
C LEU A 267 -13.23 -34.23 -12.67
N ALA A 268 -13.61 -34.71 -13.85
CA ALA A 268 -13.70 -36.14 -14.13
C ALA A 268 -12.36 -36.87 -13.92
N ALA A 269 -11.25 -36.28 -14.40
CA ALA A 269 -9.92 -36.82 -14.22
C ALA A 269 -9.50 -36.85 -12.73
N ARG A 270 -9.72 -35.76 -11.99
CA ARG A 270 -9.36 -35.68 -10.56
C ARG A 270 -10.19 -36.63 -9.71
N ARG A 271 -11.49 -36.77 -9.99
CA ARG A 271 -12.37 -37.72 -9.30
C ARG A 271 -11.86 -39.15 -9.43
N LYS A 272 -11.46 -39.57 -10.64
CA LYS A 272 -10.86 -40.89 -10.88
C LYS A 272 -9.65 -41.14 -9.97
N VAL A 273 -8.72 -40.18 -9.91
CA VAL A 273 -7.53 -40.26 -9.05
C VAL A 273 -7.89 -40.35 -7.56
N LEU A 274 -8.85 -39.56 -7.09
CA LEU A 274 -9.28 -39.59 -5.69
C LEU A 274 -9.93 -40.93 -5.31
N LEU A 275 -10.80 -41.47 -6.17
CA LEU A 275 -11.45 -42.77 -5.95
C LEU A 275 -10.45 -43.94 -5.99
N GLU A 276 -9.50 -43.94 -6.93
CA GLU A 276 -8.44 -44.96 -7.01
C GLU A 276 -7.55 -44.97 -5.76
N ASN A 277 -7.42 -43.83 -5.06
CA ASN A 277 -6.66 -43.69 -3.82
C ASN A 277 -7.53 -43.78 -2.55
N ASN A 278 -8.79 -44.22 -2.65
CA ASN A 278 -9.75 -44.32 -1.53
C ASN A 278 -10.02 -42.99 -0.78
N LYS A 279 -9.81 -41.85 -1.43
CA LYS A 279 -10.09 -40.51 -0.90
C LYS A 279 -11.55 -40.11 -1.15
N LEU A 280 -12.47 -40.86 -0.53
CA LEU A 280 -13.91 -40.77 -0.80
C LEU A 280 -14.50 -39.43 -0.33
N LEU A 281 -14.05 -38.92 0.83
CA LEU A 281 -14.54 -37.66 1.38
C LEU A 281 -14.08 -36.46 0.55
N GLU A 282 -12.83 -36.47 0.12
CA GLU A 282 -12.24 -35.45 -0.74
C GLU A 282 -12.91 -35.43 -2.12
N GLU A 283 -13.21 -36.61 -2.69
CA GLU A 283 -13.92 -36.71 -3.97
C GLU A 283 -15.34 -36.15 -3.88
N GLN A 284 -16.08 -36.51 -2.82
CA GLN A 284 -17.44 -36.03 -2.60
C GLN A 284 -17.44 -34.50 -2.44
N ARG A 285 -16.55 -33.97 -1.60
CA ARG A 285 -16.38 -32.53 -1.34
C ARG A 285 -16.07 -31.75 -2.61
N LEU A 286 -15.08 -32.23 -3.38
CA LEU A 286 -14.65 -31.60 -4.62
C LEU A 286 -15.77 -31.56 -5.65
N THR A 287 -16.48 -32.68 -5.82
CA THR A 287 -17.55 -32.84 -6.79
C THR A 287 -18.71 -31.91 -6.49
N GLN A 288 -19.21 -31.90 -5.25
CA GLN A 288 -20.32 -31.04 -4.83
C GLN A 288 -20.01 -29.57 -5.07
N ARG A 289 -18.83 -29.11 -4.65
CA ARG A 289 -18.43 -27.70 -4.80
C ARG A 289 -18.25 -27.30 -6.26
N THR A 290 -17.56 -28.12 -7.04
CA THR A 290 -17.30 -27.81 -8.47
C THR A 290 -18.59 -27.79 -9.29
N GLN A 291 -19.53 -28.70 -9.01
CA GLN A 291 -20.83 -28.71 -9.68
C GLN A 291 -21.66 -27.47 -9.37
N PHE A 292 -21.69 -27.04 -8.10
CA PHE A 292 -22.34 -25.79 -7.71
C PHE A 292 -21.72 -24.57 -8.41
N ASP A 293 -20.39 -24.48 -8.46
CA ASP A 293 -19.70 -23.39 -9.16
C ASP A 293 -20.04 -23.38 -10.67
N LEU A 294 -20.09 -24.55 -11.31
CA LEU A 294 -20.48 -24.69 -12.73
C LEU A 294 -21.93 -24.27 -13.00
N GLU A 295 -22.87 -24.60 -12.11
CA GLU A 295 -24.26 -24.14 -12.20
C GLU A 295 -24.35 -22.62 -12.12
N MET A 296 -23.63 -22.00 -11.18
CA MET A 296 -23.57 -20.55 -11.01
C MET A 296 -22.94 -19.85 -12.24
N MET A 297 -21.86 -20.41 -12.79
CA MET A 297 -21.27 -19.90 -14.04
C MET A 297 -22.25 -19.98 -15.22
N ASN A 298 -23.04 -21.05 -15.32
CA ASN A 298 -24.01 -21.21 -16.40
C ASN A 298 -25.15 -20.18 -16.33
N GLU A 299 -25.70 -19.97 -15.13
CA GLU A 299 -26.86 -19.11 -14.91
C GLU A 299 -26.50 -17.62 -14.86
N LEU A 300 -25.41 -17.27 -14.16
CA LEU A 300 -25.04 -15.88 -13.88
C LEU A 300 -23.82 -15.38 -14.67
N GLY A 301 -23.06 -16.28 -15.30
CA GLY A 301 -21.74 -15.96 -15.87
C GLY A 301 -20.67 -15.73 -14.81
N TYR A 302 -20.95 -16.03 -13.54
CA TYR A 302 -20.07 -15.78 -12.40
C TYR A 302 -20.35 -16.75 -11.26
N CYS A 303 -19.33 -17.07 -10.45
CA CYS A 303 -19.47 -17.82 -9.20
C CYS A 303 -18.61 -17.22 -8.08
N SER A 304 -18.92 -17.52 -6.83
CA SER A 304 -18.04 -17.10 -5.73
C SER A 304 -16.68 -17.81 -5.83
N GLY A 305 -15.58 -17.07 -5.71
CA GLY A 305 -14.25 -17.64 -5.88
C GLY A 305 -13.90 -17.99 -7.33
N ILE A 306 -14.51 -17.30 -8.30
CA ILE A 306 -14.27 -17.49 -9.75
C ILE A 306 -12.79 -17.42 -10.13
N GLU A 307 -11.98 -16.70 -9.36
CA GLU A 307 -10.54 -16.60 -9.56
C GLU A 307 -9.85 -17.96 -9.52
N ASN A 308 -10.39 -18.96 -8.81
CA ASN A 308 -9.83 -20.32 -8.79
C ASN A 308 -9.92 -21.05 -10.15
N TYR A 309 -10.68 -20.50 -11.09
CA TYR A 309 -10.82 -20.98 -12.46
C TYR A 309 -10.11 -20.06 -13.47
N SER A 310 -9.27 -19.12 -13.01
CA SER A 310 -8.65 -18.08 -13.84
C SER A 310 -7.83 -18.61 -15.01
N ARG A 311 -7.18 -19.78 -14.88
CA ARG A 311 -6.52 -20.46 -16.01
C ARG A 311 -7.48 -20.69 -17.16
N PHE A 312 -8.62 -21.32 -16.87
CA PHE A 312 -9.66 -21.57 -17.86
C PHE A 312 -10.29 -20.28 -18.35
N LEU A 313 -10.45 -19.26 -17.52
CA LEU A 313 -11.06 -18.01 -17.98
C LEU A 313 -10.14 -17.20 -18.91
N SER A 314 -8.82 -17.27 -18.71
CA SER A 314 -7.83 -16.58 -19.54
C SER A 314 -7.45 -17.33 -20.83
N GLY A 315 -7.62 -18.65 -20.87
CA GLY A 315 -7.16 -19.47 -22.00
C GLY A 315 -5.70 -19.87 -21.96
N ARG A 316 -5.02 -19.63 -20.82
CA ARG A 316 -3.63 -20.05 -20.59
C ARG A 316 -3.53 -21.55 -20.31
N GLY A 317 -2.38 -22.13 -20.64
CA GLY A 317 -2.09 -23.55 -20.44
C GLY A 317 -1.81 -23.91 -18.97
N PRO A 318 -1.82 -25.21 -18.61
CA PRO A 318 -1.45 -25.66 -17.27
C PRO A 318 -0.04 -25.18 -16.87
N GLY A 319 0.08 -24.59 -15.68
CA GLY A 319 1.35 -24.09 -15.16
C GLY A 319 1.77 -22.71 -15.66
N GLU A 320 1.14 -22.15 -16.71
CA GLU A 320 1.38 -20.78 -17.14
C GLU A 320 0.91 -19.78 -16.06
N PRO A 321 1.59 -18.64 -15.87
CA PRO A 321 1.15 -17.63 -14.93
C PRO A 321 -0.20 -17.03 -15.35
N PRO A 322 -1.05 -16.55 -14.45
CA PRO A 322 -2.21 -15.76 -14.85
C PRO A 322 -1.77 -14.40 -15.44
N PRO A 323 -2.62 -13.70 -16.22
CA PRO A 323 -2.41 -12.29 -16.53
C PRO A 323 -2.29 -11.47 -15.25
N THR A 324 -1.46 -10.44 -15.23
CA THR A 324 -1.16 -9.58 -14.08
C THR A 324 -1.11 -8.12 -14.50
N LEU A 325 -0.79 -7.19 -13.59
CA LEU A 325 -0.64 -5.78 -13.97
C LEU A 325 0.52 -5.57 -14.97
N PHE A 326 1.52 -6.45 -14.98
CA PHE A 326 2.63 -6.41 -15.94
C PHE A 326 2.15 -6.59 -17.39
N ASP A 327 1.12 -7.40 -17.62
CA ASP A 327 0.54 -7.60 -18.95
C ASP A 327 -0.22 -6.34 -19.45
N TYR A 328 -0.55 -5.39 -18.55
CA TYR A 328 -1.14 -4.10 -18.89
C TYR A 328 -0.07 -3.00 -19.10
N LEU A 329 1.16 -3.21 -18.63
CA LEU A 329 2.24 -2.26 -18.81
C LEU A 329 2.73 -2.31 -20.27
N PRO A 330 2.82 -1.19 -20.99
CA PRO A 330 3.35 -1.18 -22.35
C PRO A 330 4.78 -1.75 -22.41
N ALA A 331 5.17 -2.32 -23.57
CA ALA A 331 6.47 -2.97 -23.72
C ALA A 331 7.68 -2.06 -23.49
N ASP A 332 7.53 -0.74 -23.72
CA ASP A 332 8.53 0.28 -23.39
C ASP A 332 8.33 0.88 -22.00
N GLY A 333 7.56 0.25 -21.12
CA GLY A 333 7.36 0.71 -19.76
C GLY A 333 8.65 0.73 -18.94
N LEU A 334 8.65 1.47 -17.84
CA LEU A 334 9.74 1.51 -16.86
C LEU A 334 9.24 0.89 -15.54
N LEU A 335 10.06 0.04 -14.92
CA LEU A 335 9.80 -0.47 -13.58
C LEU A 335 10.72 0.22 -12.57
N VAL A 336 10.15 0.77 -11.52
CA VAL A 336 10.90 1.28 -10.35
C VAL A 336 10.54 0.42 -9.16
N VAL A 337 11.52 -0.12 -8.47
CA VAL A 337 11.30 -0.96 -7.28
C VAL A 337 11.84 -0.23 -6.08
N ASP A 338 10.95 0.41 -5.32
CA ASP A 338 11.31 1.12 -4.09
C ASP A 338 11.59 0.14 -2.95
N GLU A 339 12.53 0.54 -2.09
CA GLU A 339 13.11 -0.26 -1.02
C GLU A 339 13.41 -1.70 -1.49
N SER A 340 14.10 -1.82 -2.63
CA SER A 340 14.27 -3.07 -3.40
C SER A 340 14.72 -4.28 -2.59
N HIS A 341 15.62 -4.06 -1.62
CA HIS A 341 16.14 -5.07 -0.70
C HIS A 341 15.07 -5.78 0.15
N VAL A 342 13.85 -5.22 0.26
CA VAL A 342 12.67 -5.84 0.89
C VAL A 342 11.67 -6.29 -0.16
N THR A 343 11.38 -5.44 -1.15
CA THR A 343 10.38 -5.69 -2.19
C THR A 343 10.74 -6.92 -3.05
N ILE A 344 12.02 -7.10 -3.40
CA ILE A 344 12.50 -8.23 -4.21
C ILE A 344 12.35 -9.57 -3.48
N PRO A 345 12.86 -9.75 -2.23
CA PRO A 345 12.56 -10.95 -1.46
C PRO A 345 11.07 -11.21 -1.25
N GLN A 346 10.28 -10.15 -1.04
CA GLN A 346 8.82 -10.26 -0.87
C GLN A 346 8.15 -10.85 -2.12
N ILE A 347 8.48 -10.35 -3.32
CA ILE A 347 8.03 -10.91 -4.60
C ILE A 347 8.33 -12.41 -4.67
N GLY A 348 9.57 -12.82 -4.36
CA GLY A 348 9.96 -14.23 -4.35
C GLY A 348 9.25 -15.10 -3.30
N GLY A 349 8.75 -14.50 -2.22
CA GLY A 349 8.00 -15.17 -1.17
C GLY A 349 6.52 -15.42 -1.50
N MET A 350 5.89 -14.54 -2.30
CA MET A 350 4.44 -14.57 -2.53
C MET A 350 3.95 -15.90 -3.13
N TYR A 351 4.61 -16.39 -4.19
CA TYR A 351 4.25 -17.67 -4.82
C TYR A 351 4.40 -18.86 -3.86
N ARG A 352 5.47 -18.91 -3.08
CA ARG A 352 5.74 -20.04 -2.16
C ARG A 352 4.67 -20.13 -1.08
N GLY A 353 4.26 -18.99 -0.51
CA GLY A 353 3.19 -18.92 0.48
C GLY A 353 1.83 -19.32 -0.09
N ASP A 354 1.47 -18.79 -1.26
CA ASP A 354 0.21 -19.11 -1.95
C ASP A 354 0.13 -20.59 -2.33
N ARG A 355 1.22 -21.13 -2.90
CA ARG A 355 1.33 -22.53 -3.32
C ARG A 355 1.13 -23.49 -2.14
N ALA A 356 1.84 -23.29 -1.03
CA ALA A 356 1.73 -24.15 0.16
C ALA A 356 0.31 -24.20 0.72
N ARG A 357 -0.39 -23.05 0.75
CA ARG A 357 -1.79 -22.97 1.16
C ARG A 357 -2.71 -23.74 0.21
N LYS A 358 -2.59 -23.51 -1.10
CA LYS A 358 -3.49 -24.11 -2.09
C LYS A 358 -3.23 -25.60 -2.32
N GLU A 359 -1.99 -26.07 -2.20
CA GLU A 359 -1.67 -27.51 -2.28
C GLU A 359 -2.46 -28.29 -1.22
N THR A 360 -2.56 -27.74 -0.01
CA THR A 360 -3.38 -28.34 1.05
C THR A 360 -4.86 -28.38 0.66
N LEU A 361 -5.43 -27.30 0.12
CA LEU A 361 -6.82 -27.30 -0.36
C LEU A 361 -7.07 -28.34 -1.47
N VAL A 362 -6.14 -28.50 -2.41
CA VAL A 362 -6.26 -29.46 -3.51
C VAL A 362 -6.11 -30.90 -3.03
N GLU A 363 -5.20 -31.15 -2.08
CA GLU A 363 -4.92 -32.47 -1.55
C GLU A 363 -6.10 -33.04 -0.75
N TYR A 364 -6.83 -32.17 -0.05
CA TYR A 364 -8.04 -32.49 0.72
C TYR A 364 -9.34 -32.18 -0.03
N GLY A 365 -9.31 -32.02 -1.36
CA GLY A 365 -10.52 -31.96 -2.20
C GLY A 365 -11.40 -30.72 -2.02
N PHE A 366 -10.86 -29.60 -1.55
CA PHE A 366 -11.59 -28.33 -1.50
C PHE A 366 -11.57 -27.56 -2.82
N ARG A 367 -10.54 -27.79 -3.66
CA ARG A 367 -10.34 -27.14 -4.96
C ARG A 367 -9.73 -28.10 -5.99
N LEU A 368 -9.96 -27.84 -7.28
CA LEU A 368 -9.31 -28.56 -8.38
C LEU A 368 -7.81 -28.21 -8.47
N PRO A 369 -6.96 -29.09 -9.06
CA PRO A 369 -5.55 -28.79 -9.29
C PRO A 369 -5.29 -27.47 -10.04
N SER A 370 -6.15 -27.10 -11.00
CA SER A 370 -6.14 -25.80 -11.68
C SER A 370 -6.21 -24.59 -10.77
N ALA A 371 -6.74 -24.70 -9.55
CA ALA A 371 -6.72 -23.61 -8.60
C ALA A 371 -5.30 -23.18 -8.21
N LEU A 372 -4.31 -24.06 -8.40
CA LEU A 372 -2.88 -23.76 -8.23
C LEU A 372 -2.32 -22.87 -9.34
N ASP A 373 -2.98 -22.80 -10.49
CA ASP A 373 -2.63 -21.90 -11.59
C ASP A 373 -3.19 -20.48 -11.37
N ASN A 374 -4.15 -20.32 -10.44
CA ASN A 374 -4.50 -19.02 -9.88
C ASN A 374 -3.56 -18.64 -8.74
N ARG A 375 -2.42 -18.05 -9.10
CA ARG A 375 -1.29 -17.78 -8.21
C ARG A 375 -0.62 -16.45 -8.57
N PRO A 376 0.14 -15.82 -7.66
CA PRO A 376 1.05 -14.78 -8.08
C PRO A 376 2.16 -15.33 -8.98
N LEU A 377 2.85 -14.45 -9.69
CA LEU A 377 4.03 -14.80 -10.48
C LEU A 377 5.09 -15.48 -9.60
N LYS A 378 5.77 -16.50 -10.17
CA LYS A 378 7.05 -16.96 -9.64
C LYS A 378 8.10 -15.87 -9.84
N PHE A 379 9.19 -15.95 -9.09
CA PHE A 379 10.25 -14.94 -9.21
C PHE A 379 10.84 -14.92 -10.63
N GLU A 380 11.06 -16.10 -11.23
CA GLU A 380 11.60 -16.22 -12.59
C GLU A 380 10.63 -15.68 -13.66
N GLU A 381 9.32 -15.77 -13.41
CA GLU A 381 8.29 -15.21 -14.30
C GLU A 381 8.22 -13.68 -14.16
N PHE A 382 8.35 -13.15 -12.95
CA PHE A 382 8.52 -11.71 -12.72
C PHE A 382 9.77 -11.18 -13.42
N GLU A 383 10.92 -11.85 -13.28
CA GLU A 383 12.16 -11.45 -13.97
C GLU A 383 12.01 -11.44 -15.49
N ALA A 384 11.29 -12.39 -16.07
CA ALA A 384 11.06 -12.47 -17.50
C ALA A 384 10.11 -11.38 -18.04
N LEU A 385 9.15 -10.92 -17.22
CA LEU A 385 8.17 -9.89 -17.57
C LEU A 385 8.63 -8.48 -17.20
N ALA A 386 9.58 -8.33 -16.29
CA ALA A 386 10.07 -7.03 -15.85
C ALA A 386 10.76 -6.30 -17.03
N PRO A 387 10.35 -5.05 -17.35
CA PRO A 387 11.04 -4.24 -18.35
C PRO A 387 12.36 -3.70 -17.76
N GLN A 388 12.95 -2.70 -18.41
CA GLN A 388 14.06 -1.95 -17.80
C GLN A 388 13.68 -1.51 -16.38
N THR A 389 14.54 -1.82 -15.41
CA THR A 389 14.23 -1.70 -13.98
C THR A 389 15.25 -0.85 -13.25
N ILE A 390 14.76 0.13 -12.47
CA ILE A 390 15.56 0.87 -11.50
C ILE A 390 15.24 0.36 -10.09
N TYR A 391 16.23 -0.22 -9.42
CA TYR A 391 16.16 -0.59 -8.01
C TYR A 391 16.53 0.62 -7.15
N VAL A 392 15.68 0.99 -6.21
CA VAL A 392 15.92 2.12 -5.29
C VAL A 392 16.09 1.57 -3.88
N SER A 393 17.28 1.75 -3.28
CA SER A 393 17.52 1.35 -1.90
C SER A 393 18.74 2.07 -1.31
N ALA A 394 18.70 2.32 0.00
CA ALA A 394 19.89 2.75 0.75
C ALA A 394 20.85 1.59 1.07
N THR A 395 20.35 0.35 0.95
CA THR A 395 21.04 -0.90 1.30
C THR A 395 20.66 -2.03 0.33
N PRO A 396 21.02 -1.94 -0.96
CA PRO A 396 20.65 -2.93 -1.98
C PRO A 396 20.92 -4.38 -1.54
N GLY A 397 20.03 -5.28 -1.95
CA GLY A 397 20.20 -6.72 -1.80
C GLY A 397 21.30 -7.25 -2.74
N ASN A 398 21.62 -8.54 -2.60
CA ASN A 398 22.61 -9.18 -3.48
C ASN A 398 22.10 -9.25 -4.92
N TYR A 399 20.79 -9.45 -5.10
CA TYR A 399 20.15 -9.59 -6.41
C TYR A 399 20.33 -8.31 -7.25
N GLU A 400 20.07 -7.14 -6.67
CA GLU A 400 20.15 -5.86 -7.36
C GLU A 400 21.58 -5.53 -7.77
N LEU A 401 22.54 -5.78 -6.88
CA LEU A 401 23.96 -5.58 -7.15
C LEU A 401 24.46 -6.52 -8.26
N GLU A 402 24.06 -7.79 -8.22
CA GLU A 402 24.42 -8.77 -9.26
C GLU A 402 23.82 -8.39 -10.62
N LYS A 403 22.53 -8.04 -10.67
CA LYS A 403 21.83 -7.64 -11.90
C LYS A 403 22.34 -6.34 -12.50
N SER A 404 22.80 -5.41 -11.67
CA SER A 404 23.39 -4.13 -12.11
C SER A 404 24.89 -4.25 -12.42
N GLY A 405 25.47 -5.46 -12.41
CA GLY A 405 26.91 -5.67 -12.64
C GLY A 405 27.83 -5.05 -11.58
N GLY A 406 27.29 -4.74 -10.41
CA GLY A 406 27.96 -4.00 -9.34
C GLY A 406 28.04 -2.49 -9.57
N ASP A 407 27.59 -1.96 -10.71
CA ASP A 407 27.53 -0.52 -10.93
C ASP A 407 26.29 0.06 -10.22
N VAL A 408 26.55 1.06 -9.38
CA VAL A 408 25.52 1.74 -8.58
C VAL A 408 25.61 3.24 -8.81
N VAL A 409 24.44 3.86 -8.92
CA VAL A 409 24.29 5.30 -8.97
C VAL A 409 24.20 5.82 -7.54
N ASP A 410 25.28 6.43 -7.05
CA ASP A 410 25.42 6.88 -5.66
C ASP A 410 24.70 8.21 -5.43
N GLN A 411 23.69 8.25 -4.55
CA GLN A 411 22.96 9.46 -4.15
C GLN A 411 22.96 9.60 -2.63
N VAL A 412 24.04 10.19 -2.12
CA VAL A 412 24.35 10.26 -0.68
C VAL A 412 24.21 11.68 -0.14
N VAL A 413 24.55 12.69 -0.94
CA VAL A 413 24.45 14.11 -0.54
C VAL A 413 22.99 14.54 -0.49
N ARG A 414 22.52 14.96 0.69
CA ARG A 414 21.15 15.42 0.91
C ARG A 414 20.97 16.88 0.47
N PRO A 415 19.82 17.26 -0.11
CA PRO A 415 19.52 18.65 -0.49
C PRO A 415 19.70 19.68 0.64
N THR A 416 19.41 19.30 1.90
CA THR A 416 19.51 20.19 3.07
C THR A 416 20.89 20.21 3.72
N GLY A 417 21.87 19.51 3.14
CA GLY A 417 23.22 19.36 3.70
C GLY A 417 23.29 18.49 4.96
N LEU A 418 22.21 17.82 5.36
CA LEU A 418 22.22 16.93 6.53
C LEU A 418 23.20 15.76 6.35
N LEU A 419 23.92 15.45 7.43
CA LEU A 419 24.97 14.43 7.46
C LEU A 419 24.44 13.11 8.02
N ASP A 420 25.04 12.00 7.58
CA ASP A 420 24.90 10.70 8.24
C ASP A 420 25.41 10.81 9.68
N PRO A 421 24.74 10.16 10.65
CA PRO A 421 24.96 10.41 12.08
C PRO A 421 26.34 9.96 12.55
N ILE A 422 26.80 10.55 13.65
CA ILE A 422 28.00 10.09 14.35
C ILE A 422 27.69 8.75 15.02
N ILE A 423 28.58 7.76 14.89
CA ILE A 423 28.43 6.45 15.54
C ILE A 423 29.38 6.33 16.73
N GLU A 424 28.87 5.84 17.86
CA GLU A 424 29.68 5.42 19.00
C GLU A 424 29.38 3.95 19.34
N VAL A 425 30.41 3.18 19.68
CA VAL A 425 30.26 1.81 20.20
C VAL A 425 30.55 1.84 21.70
N ARG A 426 29.62 1.34 22.51
CA ARG A 426 29.72 1.34 23.98
C ARG A 426 29.51 -0.08 24.55
N PRO A 427 30.08 -0.42 25.72
CA PRO A 427 29.94 -1.77 26.31
C PRO A 427 28.50 -2.13 26.67
N VAL A 428 28.17 -3.43 26.62
CA VAL A 428 26.83 -3.94 26.97
C VAL A 428 26.58 -3.84 28.48
N ALA A 429 27.63 -3.96 29.29
CA ALA A 429 27.55 -4.06 30.75
C ALA A 429 26.82 -2.88 31.43
N THR A 430 26.90 -1.68 30.86
CA THR A 430 26.28 -0.46 31.40
C THR A 430 25.23 0.13 30.45
N GLN A 431 24.73 -0.66 29.49
CA GLN A 431 23.94 -0.13 28.38
C GLN A 431 22.66 0.60 28.80
N VAL A 432 21.99 0.11 29.86
CA VAL A 432 20.71 0.69 30.32
C VAL A 432 20.94 2.02 31.05
N ASP A 433 21.88 2.06 31.99
CA ASP A 433 22.22 3.28 32.74
C ASP A 433 22.76 4.38 31.82
N ASP A 434 23.62 3.99 30.87
CA ASP A 434 24.18 4.88 29.87
C ASP A 434 23.11 5.43 28.90
N LEU A 435 22.19 4.55 28.45
CA LEU A 435 21.05 4.94 27.64
C LEU A 435 20.14 5.92 28.37
N LEU A 436 19.82 5.68 29.65
CA LEU A 436 19.01 6.57 30.47
C LEU A 436 19.62 7.98 30.56
N SER A 437 20.95 8.07 30.72
CA SER A 437 21.66 9.35 30.72
C SER A 437 21.55 10.08 29.38
N GLU A 438 21.74 9.37 28.26
CA GLU A 438 21.61 9.96 26.92
C GLU A 438 20.16 10.37 26.61
N ILE A 439 19.16 9.60 27.05
CA ILE A 439 17.74 9.95 26.94
C ILE A 439 17.46 11.28 27.65
N ARG A 440 17.88 11.43 28.91
CA ARG A 440 17.67 12.67 29.68
C ARG A 440 18.31 13.89 29.02
N GLN A 441 19.49 13.72 28.43
CA GLN A 441 20.16 14.79 27.69
C GLN A 441 19.36 15.23 26.45
N ARG A 442 18.74 14.29 25.72
CA ARG A 442 17.90 14.60 24.55
C ARG A 442 16.54 15.19 24.93
N ALA A 443 15.89 14.65 25.95
CA ALA A 443 14.65 15.19 26.48
C ALA A 443 14.80 16.66 26.94
N ALA A 444 15.93 17.00 27.57
CA ALA A 444 16.23 18.37 28.02
C ALA A 444 16.33 19.41 26.88
N ILE A 445 16.62 18.97 25.65
CA ILE A 445 16.69 19.83 24.45
C ILE A 445 15.51 19.58 23.48
N ASN A 446 14.45 18.91 23.95
CA ASN A 446 13.24 18.59 23.18
C ASN A 446 13.51 17.80 21.89
N GLU A 447 14.42 16.84 21.95
CA GLU A 447 14.68 15.88 20.87
C GLU A 447 14.16 14.48 21.27
N ARG A 448 14.00 13.59 20.28
CA ARG A 448 13.45 12.24 20.46
C ARG A 448 14.51 11.16 20.33
N VAL A 449 14.25 10.02 20.97
CA VAL A 449 15.13 8.86 20.99
C VAL A 449 14.41 7.63 20.45
N LEU A 450 15.05 6.90 19.54
CA LEU A 450 14.62 5.56 19.14
C LEU A 450 15.55 4.51 19.75
N VAL A 451 14.98 3.47 20.33
CA VAL A 451 15.73 2.36 20.91
C VAL A 451 15.32 1.07 20.24
N THR A 452 16.26 0.28 19.74
CA THR A 452 15.98 -1.05 19.18
C THR A 452 16.50 -2.16 20.08
N THR A 453 15.63 -3.07 20.49
CA THR A 453 15.95 -4.30 21.23
C THR A 453 15.94 -5.52 20.30
N LEU A 454 16.13 -6.72 20.83
CA LEU A 454 16.09 -7.98 20.07
C LEU A 454 14.75 -8.73 20.20
N THR A 455 14.01 -8.52 21.29
CA THR A 455 12.80 -9.29 21.60
C THR A 455 11.69 -8.39 22.12
N LYS A 456 10.43 -8.84 21.95
CA LYS A 456 9.24 -8.16 22.47
C LYS A 456 9.34 -7.93 23.97
N ARG A 457 9.67 -8.99 24.71
CA ARG A 457 9.85 -8.93 26.16
C ARG A 457 10.88 -7.89 26.59
N MET A 458 12.05 -7.83 25.93
CA MET A 458 13.05 -6.80 26.25
C MET A 458 12.56 -5.37 25.94
N ALA A 459 11.72 -5.19 24.92
CA ALA A 459 11.13 -3.89 24.63
C ALA A 459 10.13 -3.47 25.71
N GLU A 460 9.30 -4.40 26.18
CA GLU A 460 8.35 -4.21 27.28
C GLU A 460 9.10 -3.94 28.60
N ASP A 461 10.00 -4.83 29.01
CA ASP A 461 10.79 -4.73 30.25
C ASP A 461 11.60 -3.41 30.30
N LEU A 462 12.21 -2.99 29.18
CA LEU A 462 12.94 -1.73 29.10
C LEU A 462 12.01 -0.51 29.20
N THR A 463 10.81 -0.61 28.62
CA THR A 463 9.82 0.47 28.68
C THR A 463 9.34 0.65 30.12
N GLU A 464 8.97 -0.43 30.80
CA GLU A 464 8.59 -0.40 32.22
C GLU A 464 9.71 0.21 33.08
N TYR A 465 10.95 -0.23 32.88
CA TYR A 465 12.10 0.33 33.61
C TYR A 465 12.28 1.84 33.38
N LEU A 466 12.16 2.31 32.13
CA LEU A 466 12.27 3.73 31.79
C LEU A 466 11.11 4.55 32.38
N GLU A 467 9.88 4.03 32.37
CA GLU A 467 8.72 4.65 33.03
C GLU A 467 8.92 4.76 34.56
N GLU A 468 9.42 3.70 35.22
CA GLU A 468 9.73 3.71 36.66
C GLU A 468 10.79 4.77 37.03
N HIS A 469 11.68 5.11 36.10
CA HIS A 469 12.71 6.15 36.28
C HIS A 469 12.25 7.55 35.82
N GLY A 470 10.96 7.70 35.50
CA GLY A 470 10.31 8.97 35.21
C GLY A 470 10.45 9.46 33.76
N GLU A 471 10.91 8.60 32.84
CA GLU A 471 11.01 8.95 31.42
C GLU A 471 9.67 8.74 30.71
N ARG A 472 9.36 9.60 29.73
CA ARG A 472 8.15 9.47 28.91
C ARG A 472 8.46 8.56 27.72
N VAL A 473 7.98 7.31 27.78
CA VAL A 473 8.33 6.26 26.82
C VAL A 473 7.10 5.46 26.38
N ARG A 474 7.17 4.90 25.16
CA ARG A 474 6.25 3.87 24.66
C ARG A 474 7.04 2.77 23.96
N TYR A 475 6.45 1.59 23.84
CA TYR A 475 7.00 0.51 23.00
C TYR A 475 6.25 0.38 21.66
N LEU A 476 6.91 -0.23 20.68
CA LEU A 476 6.33 -0.60 19.39
C LEU A 476 6.74 -2.00 18.93
N HIS A 477 5.80 -2.94 18.89
CA HIS A 477 6.01 -4.32 18.45
C HIS A 477 4.90 -4.82 17.50
N SER A 478 5.01 -6.07 17.03
CA SER A 478 4.15 -6.65 15.98
C SER A 478 2.66 -6.67 16.30
N ASP A 479 2.29 -6.77 17.58
CA ASP A 479 0.90 -6.99 17.98
C ASP A 479 0.08 -5.70 18.08
N ILE A 480 0.73 -4.54 17.93
CA ILE A 480 0.06 -3.23 17.90
C ILE A 480 -0.54 -3.05 16.50
N ASP A 481 -1.83 -2.71 16.47
CA ASP A 481 -2.57 -2.48 15.23
C ASP A 481 -1.96 -1.33 14.40
N THR A 482 -2.21 -1.33 13.10
CA THR A 482 -1.67 -0.31 12.21
C THR A 482 -2.16 1.10 12.60
N VAL A 483 -3.42 1.27 13.02
CA VAL A 483 -3.96 2.58 13.42
C VAL A 483 -3.27 3.08 14.69
N GLU A 484 -3.22 2.24 15.73
CA GLU A 484 -2.57 2.55 17.00
C GLU A 484 -1.07 2.85 16.80
N ARG A 485 -0.39 2.11 15.92
CA ARG A 485 1.01 2.41 15.54
C ARG A 485 1.14 3.84 15.01
N MET A 486 0.24 4.28 14.14
CA MET A 486 0.29 5.62 13.57
C MET A 486 0.06 6.71 14.63
N GLU A 487 -0.81 6.45 15.59
CA GLU A 487 -1.03 7.33 16.75
C GLU A 487 0.24 7.43 17.61
N ILE A 488 0.85 6.31 17.98
CA ILE A 488 2.12 6.28 18.75
C ILE A 488 3.22 7.09 18.04
N ILE A 489 3.37 6.92 16.71
CA ILE A 489 4.36 7.69 15.94
C ILE A 489 4.03 9.18 15.94
N ARG A 490 2.76 9.54 15.79
CA ARG A 490 2.30 10.94 15.83
C ARG A 490 2.60 11.56 17.20
N ASP A 491 2.30 10.85 18.27
CA ASP A 491 2.48 11.30 19.65
C ASP A 491 3.97 11.48 20.00
N LEU A 492 4.85 10.61 19.50
CA LEU A 492 6.31 10.81 19.58
C LEU A 492 6.72 12.14 18.92
N ARG A 493 6.21 12.41 17.72
CA ARG A 493 6.52 13.66 16.99
C ARG A 493 5.97 14.90 17.68
N LEU A 494 4.78 14.81 18.26
CA LEU A 494 4.17 15.88 19.06
C LEU A 494 4.91 16.12 20.39
N GLY A 495 5.67 15.13 20.86
CA GLY A 495 6.38 15.22 22.13
C GLY A 495 5.54 14.88 23.35
N GLU A 496 4.46 14.12 23.16
CA GLU A 496 3.72 13.50 24.26
C GLU A 496 4.64 12.56 25.05
N PHE A 497 5.54 11.89 24.34
CA PHE A 497 6.64 11.12 24.91
C PHE A 497 7.94 11.34 24.13
N ASP A 498 9.08 11.02 24.75
CA ASP A 498 10.42 11.33 24.23
C ASP A 498 11.12 10.12 23.63
N VAL A 499 10.75 8.91 24.06
CA VAL A 499 11.45 7.66 23.73
C VAL A 499 10.50 6.63 23.13
N LEU A 500 10.90 6.03 22.01
CA LEU A 500 10.18 4.89 21.42
C LEU A 500 11.08 3.65 21.39
N VAL A 501 10.67 2.61 22.10
CA VAL A 501 11.39 1.32 22.16
C VAL A 501 10.75 0.34 21.19
N GLY A 502 11.51 -0.23 20.26
CA GLY A 502 10.97 -1.19 19.29
C GLY A 502 11.94 -2.30 18.94
N ILE A 503 11.57 -3.11 17.95
CA ILE A 503 12.39 -4.23 17.46
C ILE A 503 12.78 -4.01 16.00
N ASN A 504 11.84 -4.28 15.09
CA ASN A 504 12.03 -4.22 13.63
C ASN A 504 11.28 -3.04 12.99
N LEU A 505 10.20 -2.58 13.63
CA LEU A 505 9.23 -1.64 13.06
C LEU A 505 9.75 -0.21 12.91
N LEU A 506 10.93 0.08 13.46
CA LEU A 506 11.55 1.40 13.39
C LEU A 506 12.39 1.60 12.11
N ARG A 507 12.35 0.66 11.15
CA ARG A 507 13.23 0.64 9.96
C ARG A 507 12.68 1.31 8.73
N GLU A 508 11.37 1.30 8.52
CA GLU A 508 10.75 1.65 7.24
C GLU A 508 9.65 2.70 7.42
N GLY A 509 9.52 3.62 6.46
CA GLY A 509 8.37 4.53 6.35
C GLY A 509 8.21 5.61 7.43
N LEU A 510 9.06 5.65 8.45
CA LEU A 510 9.01 6.66 9.51
C LEU A 510 9.94 7.84 9.23
N ASP A 511 9.36 8.98 8.89
CA ASP A 511 10.05 10.26 8.70
C ASP A 511 9.87 11.12 9.95
N MET A 512 10.88 11.12 10.84
CA MET A 512 10.84 11.80 12.13
C MET A 512 12.08 12.68 12.30
N PRO A 513 12.07 13.93 11.80
CA PRO A 513 13.18 14.89 11.96
C PRO A 513 13.51 15.20 13.43
N GLU A 514 12.56 14.96 14.33
CA GLU A 514 12.70 15.20 15.77
C GLU A 514 13.64 14.18 16.46
N VAL A 515 13.91 13.04 15.83
CA VAL A 515 14.82 12.00 16.35
C VAL A 515 16.28 12.40 16.13
N SER A 516 17.01 12.63 17.21
CA SER A 516 18.46 12.93 17.17
C SER A 516 19.33 11.79 17.67
N LEU A 517 18.75 10.79 18.35
CA LEU A 517 19.49 9.64 18.87
C LEU A 517 18.80 8.33 18.49
N VAL A 518 19.61 7.39 17.98
CA VAL A 518 19.22 5.99 17.80
C VAL A 518 20.14 5.11 18.64
N ALA A 519 19.56 4.37 19.59
CA ALA A 519 20.27 3.41 20.42
C ALA A 519 19.98 1.97 19.97
N ILE A 520 21.02 1.22 19.63
CA ILE A 520 20.93 -0.18 19.22
C ILE A 520 21.50 -1.04 20.35
N LEU A 521 20.60 -1.63 21.15
CA LEU A 521 20.99 -2.56 22.21
C LEU A 521 21.44 -3.88 21.59
N ASP A 522 22.39 -4.55 22.24
CA ASP A 522 22.93 -5.85 21.80
C ASP A 522 23.34 -5.85 20.31
N ALA A 523 24.03 -4.79 19.89
CA ALA A 523 24.48 -4.58 18.51
C ALA A 523 25.41 -5.70 18.01
N ASP A 524 26.08 -6.39 18.93
CA ASP A 524 27.02 -7.47 18.63
C ASP A 524 26.38 -8.87 18.46
N LYS A 525 25.05 -8.97 18.60
CA LYS A 525 24.28 -10.20 18.39
C LYS A 525 23.86 -10.33 16.94
N GLU A 526 24.76 -10.87 16.14
CA GLU A 526 24.52 -11.16 14.71
C GLU A 526 23.19 -11.91 14.48
N GLY A 527 22.52 -11.56 13.38
CA GLY A 527 21.22 -12.09 13.02
C GLY A 527 20.48 -11.12 12.11
N PHE A 528 19.24 -11.43 11.72
CA PHE A 528 18.45 -10.54 10.86
C PHE A 528 18.37 -9.12 11.42
N LEU A 529 18.16 -8.97 12.74
CA LEU A 529 18.00 -7.67 13.38
C LEU A 529 19.29 -6.85 13.50
N ARG A 530 20.47 -7.46 13.37
CA ARG A 530 21.79 -6.81 13.49
C ARG A 530 22.70 -7.07 12.29
N SER A 531 22.12 -7.45 11.16
CA SER A 531 22.84 -7.56 9.90
C SER A 531 23.31 -6.18 9.42
N GLU A 532 24.30 -6.16 8.53
CA GLU A 532 24.83 -4.96 7.88
C GLU A 532 23.71 -4.01 7.39
N ARG A 533 22.74 -4.52 6.63
CA ARG A 533 21.62 -3.74 6.10
C ARG A 533 20.73 -3.18 7.22
N SER A 534 20.36 -4.03 8.17
CA SER A 534 19.52 -3.66 9.31
C SER A 534 20.14 -2.55 10.16
N LEU A 535 21.45 -2.63 10.40
CA LEU A 535 22.18 -1.61 11.15
C LEU A 535 22.19 -0.29 10.39
N ILE A 536 22.56 -0.28 9.10
CA ILE A 536 22.59 0.95 8.28
C ILE A 536 21.22 1.62 8.23
N GLN A 537 20.13 0.87 8.05
CA GLN A 537 18.78 1.43 8.03
C GLN A 537 18.34 2.01 9.37
N THR A 538 18.71 1.36 10.47
CA THR A 538 18.38 1.80 11.83
C THR A 538 19.17 3.07 12.16
N ILE A 539 20.47 3.10 11.88
CA ILE A 539 21.34 4.28 12.00
C ILE A 539 20.78 5.45 11.17
N GLY A 540 20.33 5.18 9.94
CA GLY A 540 19.76 6.17 9.04
C GLY A 540 18.53 6.92 9.57
N ARG A 541 17.89 6.46 10.66
CA ARG A 541 16.79 7.18 11.32
C ARG A 541 17.25 8.46 12.00
N ALA A 542 18.49 8.51 12.51
CA ALA A 542 19.09 9.72 13.09
C ALA A 542 19.59 10.72 12.03
N ALA A 543 19.65 10.34 10.75
CA ALA A 543 20.24 11.16 9.70
C ALA A 543 19.35 12.33 9.22
N ARG A 544 18.17 12.52 9.83
CA ARG A 544 17.23 13.61 9.54
C ARG A 544 17.33 14.79 10.51
N ASN A 545 18.20 14.66 11.51
CA ASN A 545 18.44 15.68 12.53
C ASN A 545 19.90 16.16 12.45
N VAL A 546 20.12 17.45 12.67
CA VAL A 546 21.46 18.07 12.63
C VAL A 546 22.39 17.46 13.70
N ASN A 547 21.82 17.08 14.84
CA ASN A 547 22.50 16.47 15.98
C ASN A 547 22.47 14.93 15.95
N GLY A 548 22.18 14.35 14.78
CA GLY A 548 22.03 12.91 14.61
C GLY A 548 23.21 12.09 15.13
N LYS A 549 22.93 11.17 16.06
CA LYS A 549 23.89 10.25 16.67
C LYS A 549 23.29 8.83 16.73
N ALA A 550 24.13 7.82 16.56
CA ALA A 550 23.78 6.43 16.81
C ALA A 550 24.73 5.81 17.84
N ILE A 551 24.18 5.12 18.84
CA ILE A 551 24.96 4.39 19.85
C ILE A 551 24.69 2.89 19.67
N LEU A 552 25.76 2.13 19.41
CA LEU A 552 25.70 0.68 19.24
C LEU A 552 26.29 0.04 20.50
N TYR A 553 25.43 -0.57 21.33
CA TYR A 553 25.88 -1.25 22.54
C TYR A 553 26.33 -2.67 22.20
N GLY A 554 27.63 -2.95 22.32
CA GLY A 554 28.23 -4.23 21.97
C GLY A 554 29.63 -4.39 22.55
N ASP A 555 29.97 -5.58 23.03
CA ASP A 555 31.28 -5.84 23.65
C ASP A 555 32.36 -6.16 22.60
N LYS A 556 31.95 -6.44 21.36
CA LYS A 556 32.82 -6.67 20.20
C LYS A 556 32.25 -6.01 18.96
N ILE A 557 33.13 -5.58 18.06
CA ILE A 557 32.74 -5.13 16.72
C ILE A 557 32.61 -6.37 15.82
N THR A 558 31.39 -6.68 15.39
CA THR A 558 31.13 -7.79 14.47
C THR A 558 31.39 -7.39 13.00
N PRO A 559 31.49 -8.34 12.05
CA PRO A 559 31.62 -8.00 10.64
C PRO A 559 30.47 -7.11 10.12
N SER A 560 29.23 -7.36 10.56
CA SER A 560 28.08 -6.51 10.21
C SER A 560 28.24 -5.08 10.75
N MET A 561 28.68 -4.93 12.01
CA MET A 561 28.93 -3.63 12.62
C MET A 561 30.06 -2.88 11.89
N ALA A 562 31.18 -3.54 11.63
CA ALA A 562 32.34 -2.93 10.97
C ALA A 562 31.97 -2.35 9.60
N LYS A 563 31.20 -3.09 8.80
CA LYS A 563 30.72 -2.61 7.50
C LYS A 563 29.72 -1.47 7.61
N ALA A 564 28.76 -1.57 8.55
CA ALA A 564 27.76 -0.52 8.76
C ALA A 564 28.39 0.80 9.23
N ILE A 565 29.38 0.72 10.13
CA ILE A 565 30.17 1.87 10.59
C ILE A 565 30.96 2.46 9.42
N GLY A 566 31.73 1.64 8.70
CA GLY A 566 32.55 2.11 7.58
C GLY A 566 31.74 2.77 6.46
N GLU A 567 30.56 2.21 6.13
CA GLU A 567 29.69 2.82 5.11
C GLU A 567 29.07 4.15 5.59
N THR A 568 28.72 4.25 6.87
CA THR A 568 28.18 5.50 7.45
C THR A 568 29.25 6.58 7.51
N GLU A 569 30.47 6.25 7.91
CA GLU A 569 31.63 7.16 7.92
C GLU A 569 31.99 7.63 6.52
N ARG A 570 32.04 6.72 5.52
CA ARG A 570 32.27 7.07 4.11
C ARG A 570 31.23 8.09 3.60
N ARG A 571 29.94 7.84 3.90
CA ARG A 571 28.84 8.73 3.50
C ARG A 571 28.97 10.10 4.15
N ARG A 572 29.23 10.13 5.46
CA ARG A 572 29.40 11.35 6.24
C ARG A 572 30.56 12.19 5.72
N GLU A 573 31.71 11.58 5.42
CA GLU A 573 32.88 12.26 4.86
C GLU A 573 32.56 12.91 3.51
N LYS A 574 31.92 12.17 2.59
CA LYS A 574 31.49 12.69 1.27
C LYS A 574 30.54 13.89 1.43
N GLN A 575 29.56 13.78 2.33
CA GLN A 575 28.57 14.83 2.59
C GLN A 575 29.22 16.08 3.20
N GLN A 576 30.12 15.89 4.17
CA GLN A 576 30.83 16.99 4.81
C GLN A 576 31.71 17.73 3.80
N LYS A 577 32.47 17.00 2.98
CA LYS A 577 33.29 17.59 1.92
C LYS A 577 32.45 18.40 0.93
N TYR A 578 31.30 17.85 0.49
CA TYR A 578 30.39 18.56 -0.40
C TYR A 578 29.87 19.86 0.24
N ASN A 579 29.46 19.80 1.51
CA ASN A 579 28.98 20.97 2.24
C ASN A 579 30.06 22.06 2.37
N GLU A 580 31.30 21.67 2.67
CA GLU A 580 32.44 22.59 2.76
C GLU A 580 32.75 23.25 1.41
N GLU A 581 32.76 22.46 0.32
CA GLU A 581 33.01 22.96 -1.04
C GLU A 581 31.91 23.92 -1.54
N HIS A 582 30.66 23.74 -1.11
CA HIS A 582 29.51 24.54 -1.55
C HIS A 582 29.03 25.58 -0.53
N GLY A 583 29.69 25.69 0.63
CA GLY A 583 29.30 26.63 1.70
C GLY A 583 27.93 26.34 2.31
N ILE A 584 27.52 25.07 2.38
CA ILE A 584 26.20 24.66 2.89
C ILE A 584 26.30 24.38 4.39
N THR A 585 25.44 25.03 5.18
CA THR A 585 25.25 24.69 6.60
C THR A 585 24.08 23.70 6.72
N PRO A 586 24.26 22.53 7.35
CA PRO A 586 23.19 21.55 7.52
C PRO A 586 21.95 22.15 8.20
N GLN A 587 20.77 21.92 7.63
CA GLN A 587 19.50 22.39 8.19
C GLN A 587 18.55 21.22 8.44
N GLY A 588 17.91 21.23 9.62
CA GLY A 588 16.87 20.27 9.97
C GLY A 588 15.64 20.44 9.08
N LEU A 589 14.95 19.33 8.81
CA LEU A 589 13.71 19.36 8.03
C LEU A 589 12.56 19.82 8.93
N ASN A 590 11.92 20.95 8.63
CA ASN A 590 10.69 21.36 9.30
C ASN A 590 9.47 20.82 8.53
N LYS A 591 9.13 19.55 8.79
CA LYS A 591 7.95 18.92 8.20
C LYS A 591 6.78 19.03 9.17
N LYS A 592 5.68 19.66 8.74
CA LYS A 592 4.45 19.68 9.55
C LYS A 592 4.08 18.24 9.93
N VAL A 593 3.66 18.05 11.19
CA VAL A 593 2.99 16.83 11.62
C VAL A 593 1.62 16.85 10.93
N VAL A 594 1.60 16.47 9.65
CA VAL A 594 0.36 16.27 8.92
C VAL A 594 -0.26 15.01 9.49
N ASP A 595 -1.54 15.08 9.82
CA ASP A 595 -2.29 13.96 10.34
C ASP A 595 -2.25 12.83 9.31
N ILE A 596 -1.45 11.79 9.54
CA ILE A 596 -1.26 10.71 8.56
C ILE A 596 -2.57 9.93 8.38
N LEU A 597 -3.45 9.96 9.39
CA LEU A 597 -4.84 9.50 9.29
C LEU A 597 -5.60 10.19 8.15
N ALA A 598 -5.25 11.44 7.83
CA ALA A 598 -5.85 12.16 6.72
C ALA A 598 -5.45 11.56 5.37
N LEU A 599 -4.33 10.84 5.20
CA LEU A 599 -4.07 10.15 3.93
C LEU A 599 -4.98 8.92 3.75
N GLY A 600 -5.35 8.22 4.83
CA GLY A 600 -6.35 7.16 4.80
C GLY A 600 -7.80 7.67 4.69
N GLN A 601 -8.10 8.81 5.31
CA GLN A 601 -9.45 9.39 5.37
C GLN A 601 -9.75 10.42 4.25
N ASN A 602 -8.75 11.13 3.71
CA ASN A 602 -8.94 12.08 2.58
C ASN A 602 -9.14 11.37 1.26
N ILE A 603 -8.69 10.11 1.14
CA ILE A 603 -9.04 9.23 0.03
C ILE A 603 -10.57 8.96 -0.01
N ALA A 604 -11.28 9.11 1.11
CA ALA A 604 -12.74 8.99 1.19
C ALA A 604 -13.50 10.35 1.18
N LYS A 605 -12.83 11.51 1.15
CA LYS A 605 -13.49 12.81 1.36
C LYS A 605 -13.05 13.90 0.36
N THR A 606 -13.56 13.80 -0.86
CA THR A 606 -13.86 14.97 -1.70
C THR A 606 -15.38 15.03 -1.91
N LYS A 607 -16.00 16.14 -1.49
CA LYS A 607 -17.43 16.54 -1.59
C LYS A 607 -18.30 16.29 -0.34
N ALA A 608 -18.38 17.31 0.52
CA ALA A 608 -19.62 17.84 1.10
C ALA A 608 -19.37 19.13 1.91
N LYS A 609 -19.32 20.30 1.24
CA LYS A 609 -19.61 21.59 1.91
C LYS A 609 -21.13 21.79 1.86
N GLY A 610 -21.86 21.17 2.79
CA GLY A 610 -23.30 21.33 2.97
C GLY A 610 -23.60 22.12 4.23
N ARG A 611 -24.23 23.29 4.10
CA ARG A 611 -24.69 24.15 5.20
C ARG A 611 -25.82 23.44 5.98
N GLY A 612 -25.54 22.94 7.17
CA GLY A 612 -26.52 22.37 8.11
C GLY A 612 -26.77 23.31 9.29
N LYS A 613 -28.05 23.60 9.57
CA LYS A 613 -28.52 24.55 10.58
C LYS A 613 -28.30 24.06 12.01
N SER A 614 -27.93 25.00 12.87
CA SER A 614 -27.92 24.97 14.34
C SER A 614 -29.11 24.23 14.95
N ARG A 615 -28.82 23.24 15.81
CA ARG A 615 -29.73 22.71 16.83
C ARG A 615 -29.18 23.08 18.23
N PRO A 616 -30.05 23.26 19.23
CA PRO A 616 -29.69 23.88 20.49
C PRO A 616 -28.87 22.94 21.38
N ILE A 617 -27.93 23.54 22.11
CA ILE A 617 -27.05 22.98 23.12
C ILE A 617 -27.88 22.28 24.21
N VAL A 618 -27.58 21.01 24.47
CA VAL A 618 -28.06 20.27 25.66
C VAL A 618 -27.04 20.52 26.76
N GLU A 619 -27.50 21.00 27.91
CA GLU A 619 -26.68 21.26 29.11
C GLU A 619 -26.01 19.97 29.63
N PRO A 620 -24.80 20.04 30.19
CA PRO A 620 -24.12 18.86 30.73
C PRO A 620 -24.81 18.40 32.02
N ASP A 621 -25.28 17.15 32.03
CA ASP A 621 -25.73 16.49 33.25
C ASP A 621 -24.58 16.44 34.27
N ASN A 622 -24.88 16.88 35.49
CA ASN A 622 -23.98 16.83 36.64
C ASN A 622 -23.50 15.39 36.90
N VAL A 623 -22.19 15.15 36.78
CA VAL A 623 -21.56 13.88 37.16
C VAL A 623 -21.71 13.68 38.68
N PRO A 624 -22.36 12.60 39.16
CA PRO A 624 -22.43 12.31 40.59
C PRO A 624 -21.05 11.97 41.14
N MET A 625 -20.60 12.68 42.17
CA MET A 625 -19.26 12.56 42.80
C MET A 625 -18.99 11.23 43.57
N ASP A 626 -19.83 10.20 43.43
CA ASP A 626 -19.77 8.93 44.19
C ASP A 626 -19.74 7.67 43.29
N MET A 627 -19.03 7.70 42.17
CA MET A 627 -18.92 6.53 41.28
C MET A 627 -17.78 5.58 41.71
N SER A 628 -18.07 4.28 41.80
CA SER A 628 -17.03 3.26 42.02
C SER A 628 -16.02 3.22 40.86
N PRO A 629 -14.75 2.81 41.08
CA PRO A 629 -13.74 2.71 40.01
C PRO A 629 -14.22 1.92 38.78
N LYS A 630 -14.98 0.84 39.00
CA LYS A 630 -15.57 0.03 37.92
C LYS A 630 -16.60 0.81 37.08
N ALA A 631 -17.38 1.67 37.71
CA ALA A 631 -18.38 2.49 37.04
C ALA A 631 -17.72 3.65 36.26
N LEU A 632 -16.64 4.23 36.80
CA LEU A 632 -15.81 5.22 36.11
C LEU A 632 -15.18 4.62 34.84
N GLN A 633 -14.61 3.42 34.93
CA GLN A 633 -14.01 2.73 33.79
C GLN A 633 -15.03 2.44 32.67
N GLN A 634 -16.25 2.01 33.01
CA GLN A 634 -17.32 1.82 32.03
C GLN A 634 -17.72 3.14 31.34
N LYS A 635 -17.80 4.24 32.10
CA LYS A 635 -18.17 5.55 31.54
C LYS A 635 -17.09 6.12 30.63
N ILE A 636 -15.81 5.92 30.98
CA ILE A 636 -14.67 6.28 30.13
C ILE A 636 -14.76 5.55 28.78
N HIS A 637 -15.01 4.24 28.80
CA HIS A 637 -15.12 3.46 27.56
C HIS A 637 -16.31 3.90 26.68
N GLU A 638 -17.45 4.23 27.29
CA GLU A 638 -18.62 4.76 26.58
C GLU A 638 -18.33 6.12 25.92
N LEU A 639 -17.70 7.03 26.64
CA LEU A 639 -17.35 8.36 26.13
C LEU A 639 -16.24 8.31 25.09
N GLU A 640 -15.27 7.39 25.18
CA GLU A 640 -14.28 7.16 24.13
C GLU A 640 -14.95 6.73 22.81
N GLY A 641 -15.91 5.81 22.88
CA GLY A 641 -16.71 5.41 21.72
C GLY A 641 -17.48 6.58 21.11
N LEU A 642 -18.11 7.40 21.96
CA LEU A 642 -18.88 8.58 21.52
C LEU A 642 -17.98 9.67 20.91
N MET A 643 -16.81 9.93 21.52
CA MET A 643 -15.81 10.87 21.01
C MET A 643 -15.33 10.45 19.62
N MET A 644 -15.01 9.16 19.45
CA MET A 644 -14.59 8.60 18.16
C MET A 644 -15.70 8.73 17.11
N GLN A 645 -16.97 8.53 17.50
CA GLN A 645 -18.12 8.71 16.62
C GLN A 645 -18.27 10.18 16.17
N HIS A 646 -18.19 11.14 17.10
CA HIS A 646 -18.19 12.58 16.77
C HIS A 646 -17.02 12.97 15.86
N ALA A 647 -15.81 12.45 16.13
CA ALA A 647 -14.63 12.68 15.29
C ALA A 647 -14.82 12.11 13.86
N GLN A 648 -15.39 10.90 13.74
CA GLN A 648 -15.75 10.30 12.44
C GLN A 648 -16.76 11.14 11.67
N ASN A 649 -17.73 11.74 12.38
CA ASN A 649 -18.77 12.61 11.84
C ASN A 649 -18.31 14.05 11.53
N LEU A 650 -17.05 14.42 11.83
CA LEU A 650 -16.51 15.79 11.71
C LEU A 650 -17.15 16.79 12.69
N GLU A 651 -17.74 16.30 13.77
CA GLU A 651 -18.33 17.06 14.88
C GLU A 651 -17.20 17.35 15.90
N PHE A 652 -16.20 18.11 15.47
CA PHE A 652 -14.96 18.30 16.24
C PHE A 652 -15.15 19.08 17.54
N GLU A 653 -16.17 19.96 17.60
CA GLU A 653 -16.50 20.71 18.80
C GLU A 653 -17.10 19.78 19.86
N GLU A 654 -17.99 18.88 19.44
CA GLU A 654 -18.59 17.84 20.27
C GLU A 654 -17.53 16.82 20.72
N ALA A 655 -16.67 16.36 19.80
CA ALA A 655 -15.56 15.47 20.14
C ALA A 655 -14.62 16.11 21.17
N ALA A 656 -14.33 17.42 21.06
CA ALA A 656 -13.53 18.15 22.03
C ALA A 656 -14.22 18.24 23.40
N GLN A 657 -15.54 18.48 23.46
CA GLN A 657 -16.29 18.48 24.72
C GLN A 657 -16.24 17.11 25.41
N ILE A 658 -16.43 16.01 24.66
CA ILE A 658 -16.33 14.65 25.21
C ILE A 658 -14.90 14.34 25.67
N ARG A 659 -13.88 14.78 24.93
CA ARG A 659 -12.47 14.65 25.33
C ARG A 659 -12.20 15.36 26.66
N ASP A 660 -12.73 16.56 26.85
CA ASP A 660 -12.54 17.33 28.08
C ASP A 660 -13.26 16.64 29.27
N GLN A 661 -14.44 16.04 29.04
CA GLN A 661 -15.13 15.19 30.03
C GLN A 661 -14.34 13.92 30.36
N LEU A 662 -13.73 13.28 29.36
CA LEU A 662 -12.87 12.10 29.53
C LEU A 662 -11.66 12.42 30.41
N HIS A 663 -11.04 13.58 30.21
CA HIS A 663 -9.96 14.06 31.07
C HIS A 663 -10.39 14.16 32.54
N GLN A 664 -11.56 14.76 32.81
CA GLN A 664 -12.09 14.87 34.17
C GLN A 664 -12.39 13.50 34.79
N LEU A 665 -12.97 12.56 34.04
CA LEU A 665 -13.26 11.22 34.53
C LEU A 665 -12.00 10.40 34.79
N ARG A 666 -10.96 10.55 33.96
CA ARG A 666 -9.66 9.90 34.18
C ARG A 666 -8.97 10.44 35.43
N GLU A 667 -9.01 11.75 35.67
CA GLU A 667 -8.50 12.34 36.93
C GLU A 667 -9.25 11.79 38.16
N LEU A 668 -10.58 11.67 38.10
CA LEU A 668 -11.38 11.07 39.16
C LEU A 668 -11.09 9.57 39.35
N PHE A 669 -10.86 8.82 38.27
CA PHE A 669 -10.49 7.41 38.33
C PHE A 669 -9.12 7.21 39.01
N ILE A 670 -8.15 8.08 38.70
CA ILE A 670 -6.84 8.08 39.34
C ILE A 670 -6.95 8.43 40.83
N ALA A 671 -7.84 9.36 41.20
CA ALA A 671 -8.05 9.74 42.60
C ALA A 671 -8.83 8.69 43.43
N ALA A 672 -9.62 7.83 42.76
CA ALA A 672 -10.43 6.80 43.39
C ALA A 672 -9.80 5.40 43.39
N SER A 673 -8.67 5.23 42.69
CA SER A 673 -7.85 4.01 42.64
C SER A 673 -6.68 4.12 43.62
#